data_AF-A0A0V0QYM4-F1
#
_entry.id   AF-A0A0V0QYM4-F1
#
_cell.length_a   1.000
_cell.length_b   1.000
_cell.length_c   1.000
_cell.angle_alpha   90.00
_cell.angle_beta   90.00
_cell.angle_gamma   90.00
#
_symmetry.space_group_name_H-M   'P 1'
#
loop_
_entity.id
_entity.type
_entity.pdbx_description
1 polymer ?
#
loop_
_entity_poly.entity_id
_entity_poly.type
_entity_poly.pdbx_seq_one_letter_code
_entity_poly.pdbx_strand_id
1 'polypeptide(L)'
;MDNNLQETLDFYLELIKSPEKLSNGYEIISEKLKNQENFCILTFSLFLESSVEAQIKHYIGNLIRYPLLEQWASSENLYEQKDNVREALLHAIIQNVGSSNLIETIGIIMADFIKLDDIYIWLDPLKELIGWMSTENSEITQTSLELFSNLFYYLDKTLNPLIQQIMPVLFQKFADPEINELQREQVLCLLYLIITSFSYADGANNQLVKMCFDETYELWMSLFISALNSSPKSHINIKKYILKILTVIFRDFSYYSRNSILKSLNPIWTFFNKILPLYGWNICYDIPVSALDDNTLFPPKDFNQNEFKKQNNQYNATAIRNDFHLRFLNQEEEYENEVESLVVQCVELVGTLVVKEQLYMAIKLAVFPLINALAHLMIMTRKEEKLWISDPNIQVQENENEYNIKSLRNIVYKLIFELIEKFGDQATQAVMIVSEKFLLNLSEQQTVEMIENLFKKLNMGDLKQFKMLDFSKEKLMYYVKTSNFECEHPDHVWKRREVGLQLLGDFSDDIIYFTSKHQSSFEITNLIQNLTMEIDDENCIPILQSKALLTISKFSEIIAAKNKEIFLPLFQVSSKCLSKNRQLPVRMTAAKAITNIAHKLDKFQGQLNQNGEYSKYNIDNTDILLDLLDIMQYASEETLIIILDSLVALNKLSHKFQPIIAEVGKKDILQLFTLFHQENVVGRTVIELIKQLSQNKESFQNIFSVFQPFILDCIEIVNQQLQQNNDVSSLRPQDITLMGITGIFITNSVDTNSYEDLMQILQPLMNLMMINKEADLQINCTLCLKNFIKVAPHHIIKSNLVNDVLKVCEKLLEVPKESVYENNGQNCGNVIMLTFNNLLNGQANTEILKQVVLKVYRSRIPSIVQSLVLIYARMINNNSAETVKFLNTFEIETRPALKVLVDKWLLQMPVFRGKYTKNCAYQALIKLFLLKDKNLEQLLVLAFNPSHSTSSSPVQAPYKILSTLIRGLDNEMAHTRKDKNLTKNAQDQLRGSDYDDERMDTIEDDDDDYQDKFNELESNVKQVEVDLEILDNDDDEEEEDQEEKQKEDQQNNKQEVQAQTNQVEGGNLGDFEKQSTFYLTEGLAFGQYDDEGEGDENLEDDLVYLKDPCIKYETSELLIKFFENLAKDDPKYFQNCLKHLLKEDIDKLQKYIKFKQSQ
;
A
#
# COMPACT_ATOMS: atom_id res chain seq x y z
N MET A 1 34.80 16.43 47.40
CA MET A 1 34.47 17.25 46.21
C MET A 1 35.19 18.59 46.28
N ASP A 2 35.85 18.97 45.18
CA ASP A 2 36.29 20.35 44.94
C ASP A 2 35.10 21.31 44.96
N ASN A 3 35.30 22.57 45.38
CA ASN A 3 34.22 23.57 45.44
C ASN A 3 33.50 23.74 44.09
N ASN A 4 34.23 23.76 42.97
CA ASN A 4 33.66 23.89 41.63
C ASN A 4 32.83 22.66 41.19
N LEU A 5 33.18 21.47 41.70
CA LEU A 5 32.46 20.23 41.41
C LEU A 5 31.13 20.18 42.19
N GLN A 6 31.15 20.63 43.45
CA GLN A 6 29.95 20.77 44.26
C GLN A 6 28.97 21.81 43.66
N GLU A 7 29.47 22.95 43.17
CA GLU A 7 28.65 23.95 42.49
C GLU A 7 27.98 23.40 41.20
N THR A 8 28.68 22.54 40.47
CA THR A 8 28.14 21.88 39.27
C THR A 8 27.06 20.87 39.63
N LEU A 9 27.25 20.09 40.70
CA LEU A 9 26.23 19.17 41.21
C LEU A 9 24.98 19.91 41.69
N ASP A 10 25.16 20.99 42.44
CA ASP A 10 24.05 21.80 42.97
C ASP A 10 23.23 22.41 41.82
N PHE A 11 23.87 22.83 40.73
CA PHE A 11 23.21 23.29 39.50
C PHE A 11 22.30 22.21 38.90
N TYR A 12 22.79 20.98 38.70
CA TYR A 12 21.97 19.89 38.17
C TYR A 12 20.84 19.49 39.13
N LEU A 13 21.10 19.48 40.43
CA LEU A 13 20.07 19.20 41.44
C LEU A 13 18.97 20.25 41.46
N GLU A 14 19.30 21.52 41.26
CA GLU A 14 18.31 22.59 41.14
C GLU A 14 17.46 22.43 39.87
N LEU A 15 18.09 22.04 38.76
CA LEU A 15 17.43 21.83 37.48
C LEU A 15 16.49 20.61 37.51
N ILE A 16 16.91 19.51 38.12
CA ILE A 16 16.10 18.28 38.28
C ILE A 16 14.90 18.53 39.23
N LYS A 17 15.07 19.35 40.28
CA LYS A 17 14.01 19.61 41.27
C LYS A 17 12.95 20.62 40.81
N SER A 18 13.20 21.41 39.77
CA SER A 18 12.30 22.47 39.30
C SER A 18 11.71 22.12 37.92
N PRO A 19 10.40 21.80 37.82
CA PRO A 19 9.76 21.46 36.55
C PRO A 19 9.86 22.56 35.48
N GLU A 20 9.78 23.83 35.89
CA GLU A 20 9.87 25.00 35.01
C GLU A 20 11.29 25.23 34.47
N LYS A 21 12.33 24.93 35.26
CA LYS A 21 13.72 24.98 34.79
C LYS A 21 14.05 23.77 33.92
N LEU A 22 13.49 22.60 34.25
CA LEU A 22 13.68 21.38 33.50
C LEU A 22 13.09 21.49 32.07
N SER A 23 11.93 22.14 31.89
CA SER A 23 11.34 22.38 30.56
C SER A 23 12.23 23.25 29.67
N ASN A 24 13.04 24.13 30.26
CA ASN A 24 14.03 24.96 29.57
C ASN A 24 15.46 24.41 29.69
N GLY A 25 15.63 23.17 30.17
CA GLY A 25 16.93 22.62 30.55
C GLY A 25 17.92 22.55 29.41
N TYR A 26 17.44 22.30 28.18
CA TYR A 26 18.27 22.28 26.97
C TYR A 26 18.99 23.62 26.73
N GLU A 27 18.25 24.73 26.75
CA GLU A 27 18.80 26.07 26.50
C GLU A 27 19.76 26.49 27.61
N ILE A 28 19.38 26.23 28.87
CA ILE A 28 20.18 26.59 30.05
C ILE A 28 21.52 25.84 30.06
N ILE A 29 21.53 24.54 29.76
CA ILE A 29 22.75 23.74 29.70
C ILE A 29 23.60 24.15 28.50
N SER A 30 22.97 24.42 27.35
CA SER A 30 23.66 24.89 26.14
C SER A 30 24.37 26.22 26.37
N GLU A 31 23.75 27.16 27.07
CA GLU A 31 24.36 28.45 27.42
C GLU A 31 25.57 28.26 28.35
N LYS A 32 25.45 27.38 29.36
CA LYS A 32 26.57 27.06 30.26
C LYS A 32 27.75 26.41 29.54
N LEU A 33 27.49 25.48 28.61
CA LEU A 33 28.54 24.84 27.81
C LEU A 33 29.31 25.85 26.92
N LYS A 34 28.64 26.91 26.45
CA LYS A 34 29.27 27.99 25.66
C LYS A 34 30.09 28.95 26.52
N ASN A 35 29.54 29.34 27.68
CA ASN A 35 30.02 30.49 28.44
C ASN A 35 30.94 30.14 29.63
N GLN A 36 30.93 28.89 30.13
CA GLN A 36 31.69 28.48 31.30
C GLN A 36 32.81 27.51 30.91
N GLU A 37 34.07 27.94 31.05
CA GLU A 37 35.25 27.08 30.86
C GLU A 37 35.21 25.88 31.83
N ASN A 38 35.60 24.70 31.33
CA ASN A 38 35.63 23.42 32.05
C ASN A 38 34.28 22.86 32.54
N PHE A 39 33.14 23.48 32.23
CA PHE A 39 31.83 22.97 32.65
C PHE A 39 31.58 21.52 32.18
N CYS A 40 31.97 21.19 30.95
CA CYS A 40 31.84 19.84 30.40
C CYS A 40 32.69 18.81 31.17
N ILE A 41 33.97 19.13 31.44
CA ILE A 41 34.87 18.26 32.21
C ILE A 41 34.35 18.07 33.65
N LEU A 42 33.86 19.15 34.29
CA LEU A 42 33.28 19.09 35.63
C LEU A 42 32.02 18.21 35.65
N THR A 43 31.16 18.28 34.63
CA THR A 43 29.99 17.41 34.53
C THR A 43 30.38 15.93 34.47
N PHE A 44 31.34 15.54 33.63
CA PHE A 44 31.78 14.13 33.59
C PHE A 44 32.60 13.73 34.82
N SER A 45 33.26 14.67 35.50
CA SER A 45 33.92 14.40 36.79
C SER A 45 32.91 13.99 37.87
N LEU A 46 31.65 14.45 37.80
CA LEU A 46 30.58 13.98 38.70
C LEU A 46 30.28 12.48 38.55
N PHE A 47 30.57 11.89 37.39
CA PHE A 47 30.38 10.46 37.16
C PHE A 47 31.44 9.64 37.91
N LEU A 48 32.61 10.22 38.19
CA LEU A 48 33.73 9.60 38.92
C LEU A 48 33.54 9.63 40.45
N GLU A 49 32.72 10.56 40.96
CA GLU A 49 32.52 10.74 42.40
C GLU A 49 31.61 9.65 42.98
N SER A 50 32.10 8.95 44.01
CA SER A 50 31.34 7.92 44.71
C SER A 50 30.23 8.48 45.61
N SER A 51 30.29 9.78 45.94
CA SER A 51 29.29 10.45 46.78
C SER A 51 28.01 10.85 46.04
N VAL A 52 27.98 10.78 44.70
CA VAL A 52 26.80 11.09 43.88
C VAL A 52 26.03 9.80 43.62
N GLU A 53 24.72 9.81 43.88
CA GLU A 53 23.86 8.65 43.63
C GLU A 53 23.78 8.34 42.13
N ALA A 54 23.77 7.03 41.77
CA ALA A 54 23.76 6.58 40.38
C ALA A 54 22.55 7.10 39.59
N GLN A 55 21.38 7.26 40.24
CA GLN A 55 20.18 7.82 39.61
C GLN A 55 20.37 9.29 39.21
N ILE A 56 21.08 10.08 40.03
CA ILE A 56 21.40 11.48 39.71
C ILE A 56 22.37 11.54 38.53
N LYS A 57 23.41 10.67 38.51
CA LYS A 57 24.34 10.57 37.38
C LYS A 57 23.62 10.23 36.06
N HIS A 58 22.65 9.32 36.11
CA HIS A 58 21.82 8.96 34.95
C HIS A 58 21.01 10.16 34.43
N TYR A 59 20.34 10.92 35.30
CA TYR A 59 19.62 12.14 34.89
C TYR A 59 20.56 13.19 34.29
N ILE A 60 21.74 13.40 34.89
CA ILE A 60 22.75 14.33 34.38
C ILE A 60 23.16 13.93 32.96
N GLY A 61 23.44 12.64 32.73
CA GLY A 61 23.83 12.12 31.41
C GLY A 61 22.77 12.35 30.34
N ASN A 62 21.50 12.08 30.65
CA ASN A 62 20.40 12.32 29.71
C ASN A 62 20.21 13.82 29.40
N LEU A 63 20.40 14.69 30.39
CA LEU A 63 20.25 16.14 30.23
C LEU A 63 21.40 16.77 29.44
N ILE A 64 22.63 16.30 29.62
CA ILE A 64 23.80 16.88 28.93
C ILE A 64 23.95 16.37 27.49
N ARG A 65 23.47 15.17 27.17
CA ARG A 65 23.68 14.49 25.88
C ARG A 65 23.43 15.37 24.65
N TYR A 66 22.20 15.86 24.45
CA TYR A 66 21.84 16.63 23.25
C TYR A 66 22.50 18.01 23.18
N PRO A 67 22.50 18.83 24.27
CA PRO A 67 23.25 20.09 24.30
C PRO A 67 24.74 19.93 23.95
N LEU A 68 25.34 18.83 24.42
CA LEU A 68 26.75 18.57 24.20
C LEU A 68 27.06 18.10 22.78
N LEU A 69 26.19 17.27 22.20
CA LEU A 69 26.26 16.85 20.80
C LEU A 69 26.32 18.03 19.82
N GLU A 70 25.44 19.04 19.98
CA GLU A 70 25.40 20.22 19.12
C GLU A 70 26.72 21.01 19.16
N GLN A 71 27.34 21.07 20.34
CA GLN A 71 28.55 21.85 20.58
C GLN A 71 29.84 21.06 20.35
N TRP A 72 29.78 19.74 20.31
CA TRP A 72 30.95 18.88 20.13
C TRP A 72 31.69 19.15 18.81
N ALA A 73 30.95 19.43 17.73
CA ALA A 73 31.55 19.71 16.41
C ALA A 73 31.95 21.19 16.19
N SER A 74 31.25 22.12 16.85
CA SER A 74 31.23 23.54 16.48
C SER A 74 31.91 24.49 17.48
N SER A 75 32.16 24.05 18.71
CA SER A 75 32.67 24.91 19.80
C SER A 75 34.20 24.93 19.88
N GLU A 76 34.80 26.12 19.72
CA GLU A 76 36.23 26.35 19.94
C GLU A 76 36.65 26.10 21.40
N ASN A 77 35.80 26.46 22.37
CA ASN A 77 36.06 26.26 23.81
C ASN A 77 36.13 24.78 24.21
N LEU A 78 35.38 23.93 23.50
CA LEU A 78 35.34 22.50 23.80
C LEU A 78 36.51 21.75 23.17
N TYR A 79 37.13 22.30 22.10
CA TYR A 79 38.19 21.65 21.33
C TYR A 79 39.39 21.25 22.20
N GLU A 80 39.86 22.15 23.07
CA GLU A 80 40.99 21.88 23.99
C GLU A 80 40.62 20.93 25.15
N GLN A 81 39.33 20.71 25.39
CA GLN A 81 38.83 19.87 26.49
C GLN A 81 38.46 18.45 26.03
N LYS A 82 38.36 18.19 24.72
CA LYS A 82 37.87 16.91 24.20
C LYS A 82 38.64 15.71 24.72
N ASP A 83 39.97 15.75 24.72
CA ASP A 83 40.80 14.63 25.20
C ASP A 83 40.53 14.30 26.67
N ASN A 84 40.44 15.33 27.52
CA ASN A 84 40.11 15.17 28.94
C ASN A 84 38.69 14.64 29.15
N VAL A 85 37.72 15.04 28.31
CA VAL A 85 36.34 14.52 28.36
C VAL A 85 36.29 13.05 27.94
N ARG A 86 37.04 12.65 26.91
CA ARG A 86 37.15 11.24 26.49
C ARG A 86 37.75 10.38 27.59
N GLU A 87 38.84 10.83 28.21
CA GLU A 87 39.45 10.15 29.36
C GLU A 87 38.48 10.05 30.55
N ALA A 88 37.77 11.15 30.86
CA ALA A 88 36.78 11.16 31.94
C ALA A 88 35.64 10.16 31.70
N LEU A 89 35.16 10.02 30.45
CA LEU A 89 34.15 9.03 30.07
C LEU A 89 34.65 7.59 30.24
N LEU A 90 35.88 7.30 29.79
CA LEU A 90 36.50 5.98 29.98
C LEU A 90 36.68 5.64 31.46
N HIS A 91 37.12 6.61 32.27
CA HIS A 91 37.23 6.45 33.71
C HIS A 91 35.86 6.31 34.39
N ALA A 92 34.82 6.94 33.85
CA ALA A 92 33.45 6.80 34.35
C ALA A 92 32.92 5.37 34.16
N ILE A 93 33.31 4.68 33.08
CA ILE A 93 33.01 3.25 32.93
C ILE A 93 33.67 2.45 34.06
N ILE A 94 34.96 2.68 34.33
CA ILE A 94 35.72 1.96 35.37
C ILE A 94 35.12 2.18 36.76
N GLN A 95 34.73 3.41 37.11
CA GLN A 95 34.23 3.74 38.45
C GLN A 95 32.79 3.27 38.70
N ASN A 96 32.02 2.99 37.65
CA ASN A 96 30.61 2.62 37.76
C ASN A 96 30.34 1.20 37.23
N VAL A 97 31.34 0.31 37.31
CA VAL A 97 31.19 -1.12 37.01
C VAL A 97 30.00 -1.70 37.77
N GLY A 98 29.17 -2.47 37.07
CA GLY A 98 27.95 -3.09 37.59
C GLY A 98 26.68 -2.21 37.54
N SER A 99 26.78 -0.94 37.14
CA SER A 99 25.62 -0.02 37.08
C SER A 99 25.00 0.08 35.67
N SER A 100 24.20 -0.91 35.27
CA SER A 100 23.63 -1.04 33.91
C SER A 100 23.07 0.24 33.29
N ASN A 101 22.08 0.89 33.93
CA ASN A 101 21.46 2.12 33.39
C ASN A 101 22.45 3.28 33.17
N LEU A 102 23.51 3.35 33.99
CA LEU A 102 24.54 4.38 33.86
C LEU A 102 25.52 4.04 32.74
N ILE A 103 25.91 2.77 32.61
CA ILE A 103 26.74 2.28 31.51
C ILE A 103 26.03 2.47 30.16
N GLU A 104 24.72 2.25 30.09
CA GLU A 104 23.92 2.56 28.90
C GLU A 104 24.01 4.05 28.55
N THR A 105 23.79 4.94 29.53
CA THR A 105 23.84 6.40 29.30
C THR A 105 25.22 6.83 28.83
N ILE A 106 26.27 6.30 29.45
CA ILE A 106 27.66 6.57 29.07
C ILE A 106 27.95 6.01 27.66
N GLY A 107 27.53 4.78 27.37
CA GLY A 107 27.72 4.12 26.07
C GLY A 107 27.03 4.84 24.93
N ILE A 108 25.83 5.38 25.17
CA ILE A 108 25.10 6.22 24.23
C ILE A 108 25.87 7.52 23.92
N ILE A 109 26.32 8.23 24.96
CA ILE A 109 27.12 9.46 24.80
C ILE A 109 28.43 9.16 24.06
N MET A 110 29.08 8.04 24.38
CA MET A 110 30.29 7.59 23.67
C MET A 110 30.01 7.27 22.21
N ALA A 111 28.91 6.58 21.89
CA ALA A 111 28.53 6.30 20.51
C ALA A 111 28.32 7.60 19.71
N ASP A 112 27.62 8.55 20.31
CA ASP A 112 27.39 9.88 19.75
C ASP A 112 28.71 10.62 19.47
N PHE A 113 29.69 10.52 20.37
CA PHE A 113 31.03 11.08 20.13
C PHE A 113 31.81 10.34 19.07
N ILE A 114 31.76 9.01 19.03
CA ILE A 114 32.44 8.21 18.00
C ILE A 114 31.87 8.51 16.60
N LYS A 115 30.60 8.90 16.45
CA LYS A 115 30.04 9.34 15.16
C LYS A 115 30.63 10.67 14.68
N LEU A 116 30.94 11.56 15.61
CA LEU A 116 31.46 12.90 15.30
C LEU A 116 32.98 12.94 15.24
N ASP A 117 33.63 12.09 16.04
CA ASP A 117 35.06 11.84 16.02
C ASP A 117 35.41 10.78 14.96
N ASP A 118 36.69 10.58 14.70
CA ASP A 118 37.15 9.42 13.94
C ASP A 118 37.30 8.20 14.87
N ILE A 119 36.78 7.03 14.47
CA ILE A 119 36.89 5.78 15.22
C ILE A 119 38.34 5.44 15.60
N TYR A 120 39.32 5.83 14.77
CA TYR A 120 40.74 5.57 15.04
C TYR A 120 41.24 6.19 16.35
N ILE A 121 40.59 7.27 16.85
CA ILE A 121 40.91 7.89 18.15
C ILE A 121 40.50 6.98 19.31
N TRP A 122 39.42 6.20 19.13
CA TRP A 122 38.80 5.39 20.16
C TRP A 122 39.25 3.92 20.14
N LEU A 123 40.02 3.49 19.13
CA LEU A 123 40.37 2.08 18.96
C LEU A 123 41.14 1.48 20.15
N ASP A 124 42.22 2.12 20.60
CA ASP A 124 43.06 1.52 21.65
C ASP A 124 42.33 1.42 23.01
N PRO A 125 41.60 2.45 23.48
CA PRO A 125 40.73 2.31 24.65
C PRO A 125 39.67 1.21 24.51
N LEU A 126 39.02 1.12 23.34
CA LEU A 126 38.00 0.09 23.11
C LEU A 126 38.62 -1.31 23.10
N LYS A 127 39.81 -1.51 22.54
CA LYS A 127 40.53 -2.80 22.60
C LYS A 127 40.86 -3.22 24.03
N GLU A 128 41.23 -2.28 24.89
CA GLU A 128 41.44 -2.56 26.31
C GLU A 128 40.15 -3.04 27.00
N LEU A 129 39.03 -2.38 26.70
CA LEU A 129 37.70 -2.74 27.21
C LEU A 129 37.18 -4.07 26.64
N ILE A 130 37.61 -4.51 25.46
CA ILE A 130 37.34 -5.87 24.95
C ILE A 130 37.98 -6.90 25.88
N GLY A 131 39.20 -6.64 26.37
CA GLY A 131 39.90 -7.53 27.30
C GLY A 131 39.14 -7.78 28.62
N TRP A 132 38.25 -6.87 29.01
CA TRP A 132 37.41 -7.02 30.20
C TRP A 132 36.41 -8.18 30.10
N MET A 133 35.99 -8.54 28.88
CA MET A 133 35.09 -9.70 28.67
C MET A 133 35.77 -11.03 29.02
N SER A 134 37.10 -11.09 28.96
CA SER A 134 37.91 -12.27 29.29
C SER A 134 38.24 -12.38 30.78
N THR A 135 37.77 -11.46 31.62
CA THR A 135 38.05 -11.48 33.06
C THR A 135 37.14 -12.46 33.81
N GLU A 136 37.61 -12.93 34.97
CA GLU A 136 36.80 -13.77 35.89
C GLU A 136 35.77 -12.93 36.69
N ASN A 137 35.89 -11.60 36.68
CA ASN A 137 34.98 -10.73 37.41
C ASN A 137 33.65 -10.56 36.63
N SER A 138 32.57 -11.07 37.21
CA SER A 138 31.22 -11.03 36.62
C SER A 138 30.71 -9.61 36.37
N GLU A 139 30.95 -8.65 37.27
CA GLU A 139 30.47 -7.27 37.12
C GLU A 139 31.21 -6.52 36.01
N ILE A 140 32.52 -6.75 35.88
CA ILE A 140 33.37 -6.19 34.82
C ILE A 140 32.97 -6.77 33.47
N THR A 141 32.75 -8.08 33.40
CA THR A 141 32.25 -8.76 32.20
C THR A 141 30.90 -8.20 31.77
N GLN A 142 29.96 -8.10 32.71
CA GLN A 142 28.62 -7.57 32.47
C GLN A 142 28.67 -6.14 31.89
N THR A 143 29.50 -5.29 32.50
CA THR A 143 29.69 -3.91 32.08
C THR A 143 30.24 -3.82 30.66
N SER A 144 31.20 -4.67 30.31
CA SER A 144 31.76 -4.70 28.95
C SER A 144 30.73 -5.20 27.93
N LEU A 145 30.00 -6.29 28.21
CA LEU A 145 28.95 -6.78 27.31
C LEU A 145 27.85 -5.74 27.07
N GLU A 146 27.43 -5.02 28.11
CA GLU A 146 26.43 -3.97 28.00
C GLU A 146 26.93 -2.76 27.21
N LEU A 147 28.16 -2.31 27.46
CA LEU A 147 28.77 -1.22 26.71
C LEU A 147 28.84 -1.56 25.21
N PHE A 148 29.37 -2.73 24.86
CA PHE A 148 29.52 -3.11 23.45
C PHE A 148 28.19 -3.37 22.75
N SER A 149 27.18 -3.91 23.44
CA SER A 149 25.82 -4.00 22.88
C SER A 149 25.27 -2.62 22.51
N ASN A 150 25.43 -1.62 23.38
CA ASN A 150 25.06 -0.24 23.09
C ASN A 150 25.85 0.33 21.90
N LEU A 151 27.18 0.19 21.92
CA LEU A 151 28.03 0.72 20.85
C LEU A 151 27.66 0.12 19.48
N PHE A 152 27.54 -1.21 19.37
CA PHE A 152 27.17 -1.85 18.09
C PHE A 152 25.77 -1.49 17.64
N TYR A 153 24.81 -1.36 18.56
CA TYR A 153 23.45 -0.91 18.23
C TYR A 153 23.43 0.49 17.63
N TYR A 154 24.21 1.45 18.16
CA TYR A 154 24.18 2.83 17.68
C TYR A 154 25.14 3.15 16.52
N LEU A 155 26.27 2.44 16.40
CA LEU A 155 27.36 2.77 15.47
C LEU A 155 27.44 1.84 14.24
N ASP A 156 26.89 0.64 14.35
CA ASP A 156 26.82 -0.36 13.28
C ASP A 156 28.18 -0.54 12.57
N LYS A 157 28.26 -0.33 11.24
CA LYS A 157 29.48 -0.49 10.41
C LYS A 157 30.72 0.29 10.88
N THR A 158 30.57 1.33 11.70
CA THR A 158 31.70 2.15 12.18
C THR A 158 32.68 1.34 13.02
N LEU A 159 32.20 0.27 13.69
CA LEU A 159 33.00 -0.56 14.59
C LEU A 159 33.71 -1.73 13.92
N ASN A 160 33.63 -1.85 12.58
CA ASN A 160 34.27 -2.92 11.82
C ASN A 160 35.74 -3.22 12.20
N PRO A 161 36.62 -2.22 12.47
CA PRO A 161 38.00 -2.49 12.85
C PRO A 161 38.19 -3.28 14.16
N LEU A 162 37.17 -3.35 15.02
CA LEU A 162 37.23 -4.07 16.31
C LEU A 162 36.73 -5.52 16.21
N ILE A 163 36.01 -5.86 15.13
CA ILE A 163 35.29 -7.14 15.03
C ILE A 163 36.24 -8.34 15.06
N GLN A 164 37.41 -8.23 14.42
CA GLN A 164 38.42 -9.31 14.43
C GLN A 164 38.88 -9.68 15.84
N GLN A 165 38.92 -8.73 16.78
CA GLN A 165 39.35 -8.97 18.15
C GLN A 165 38.21 -9.43 19.06
N ILE A 166 37.01 -8.88 18.87
CA ILE A 166 35.86 -9.19 19.73
C ILE A 166 35.30 -10.60 19.46
N MET A 167 35.29 -11.07 18.20
CA MET A 167 34.66 -12.34 17.81
C MET A 167 35.26 -13.57 18.54
N PRO A 168 36.59 -13.76 18.62
CA PRO A 168 37.18 -14.86 19.38
C PRO A 168 36.91 -14.77 20.89
N VAL A 169 36.93 -13.55 21.45
CA VAL A 169 36.69 -13.29 22.87
C VAL A 169 35.25 -13.65 23.25
N LEU A 170 34.27 -13.29 22.41
CA LEU A 170 32.87 -13.66 22.62
C LEU A 170 32.65 -15.17 22.60
N PHE A 171 33.30 -15.88 21.67
CA PHE A 171 33.19 -17.33 21.61
C PHE A 171 33.79 -17.99 22.86
N GLN A 172 34.99 -17.55 23.28
CA GLN A 172 35.62 -18.04 24.52
C GLN A 172 34.73 -17.80 25.72
N LYS A 173 34.13 -16.60 25.83
CA LYS A 173 33.25 -16.29 26.95
C LYS A 173 31.95 -17.10 26.91
N PHE A 174 31.36 -17.33 25.74
CA PHE A 174 30.19 -18.20 25.62
C PHE A 174 30.47 -19.64 26.09
N ALA A 175 31.67 -20.14 25.78
CA ALA A 175 32.11 -21.49 26.15
C ALA A 175 32.48 -21.64 27.64
N ASP A 176 32.62 -20.53 28.37
CA ASP A 176 32.98 -20.49 29.79
C ASP A 176 31.90 -21.18 30.65
N PRO A 177 32.24 -22.21 31.44
CA PRO A 177 31.28 -22.87 32.31
C PRO A 177 30.81 -21.97 33.48
N GLU A 178 31.53 -20.89 33.79
CA GLU A 178 31.23 -20.02 34.92
C GLU A 178 30.15 -18.96 34.63
N ILE A 179 29.85 -18.70 33.35
CA ILE A 179 28.78 -17.75 32.99
C ILE A 179 27.39 -18.37 33.05
N ASN A 180 26.44 -17.60 33.58
CA ASN A 180 25.05 -18.02 33.70
C ASN A 180 24.29 -17.91 32.35
N GLU A 181 23.07 -18.43 32.32
CA GLU A 181 22.23 -18.44 31.10
C GLU A 181 21.92 -17.02 30.59
N LEU A 182 21.65 -16.06 31.47
CA LEU A 182 21.38 -14.67 31.10
C LEU A 182 22.61 -14.02 30.42
N GLN A 183 23.82 -14.26 30.95
CA GLN A 183 25.06 -13.77 30.36
C GLN A 183 25.32 -14.41 28.99
N ARG A 184 24.99 -15.71 28.82
CA ARG A 184 25.05 -16.38 27.51
C ARG A 184 24.09 -15.75 26.50
N GLU A 185 22.88 -15.38 26.94
CA GLU A 185 21.92 -14.65 26.10
C GLU A 185 22.47 -13.28 25.67
N GLN A 186 23.10 -12.54 26.57
CA GLN A 186 23.71 -11.24 26.24
C GLN A 186 24.87 -11.37 25.25
N VAL A 187 25.71 -12.41 25.40
CA VAL A 187 26.77 -12.71 24.43
C VAL A 187 26.18 -12.97 23.05
N LEU A 188 25.07 -13.70 22.95
CA LEU A 188 24.40 -13.95 21.66
C LEU A 188 23.70 -12.70 21.10
N CYS A 189 23.15 -11.84 21.94
CA CYS A 189 22.60 -10.55 21.50
C CYS A 189 23.70 -9.67 20.88
N LEU A 190 24.85 -9.55 21.56
CA LEU A 190 25.99 -8.82 21.02
C LEU A 190 26.52 -9.46 19.73
N LEU A 191 26.61 -10.81 19.68
CA LEU A 191 26.99 -11.53 18.47
C LEU A 191 26.04 -11.24 17.29
N TYR A 192 24.73 -11.17 17.53
CA TYR A 192 23.74 -10.78 16.53
C TYR A 192 23.98 -9.36 15.99
N LEU A 193 24.20 -8.39 16.88
CA LEU A 193 24.48 -7.00 16.49
C LEU A 193 25.78 -6.90 15.68
N ILE A 194 26.84 -7.61 16.12
CA ILE A 194 28.11 -7.65 15.40
C ILE A 194 27.94 -8.25 14.02
N ILE A 195 27.31 -9.42 13.89
CA ILE A 195 27.12 -10.09 12.58
C ILE A 195 26.31 -9.20 11.62
N THR A 196 25.29 -8.50 12.13
CA THR A 196 24.48 -7.57 11.33
C THR A 196 25.32 -6.39 10.83
N SER A 197 26.25 -5.89 11.65
CA SER A 197 27.04 -4.69 11.31
C SER A 197 28.01 -4.81 10.14
N PHE A 198 28.40 -6.03 9.78
CA PHE A 198 29.27 -6.28 8.62
C PHE A 198 28.61 -7.15 7.55
N SER A 199 27.32 -7.48 7.67
CA SER A 199 26.63 -8.35 6.70
C SER A 199 26.57 -7.74 5.30
N TYR A 200 26.44 -6.41 5.20
CA TYR A 200 26.48 -5.65 3.95
C TYR A 200 27.77 -5.88 3.11
N ALA A 201 28.84 -6.36 3.75
CA ALA A 201 30.12 -6.60 3.09
C ALA A 201 30.18 -7.93 2.34
N ASP A 202 29.23 -8.85 2.54
CA ASP A 202 29.22 -10.12 1.78
C ASP A 202 28.91 -9.86 0.30
N GLY A 203 29.68 -10.47 -0.60
CA GLY A 203 29.62 -10.19 -2.04
C GLY A 203 30.32 -8.90 -2.47
N ALA A 204 30.25 -7.83 -1.66
CA ALA A 204 30.87 -6.53 -1.97
C ALA A 204 32.34 -6.41 -1.52
N ASN A 205 32.66 -6.83 -0.30
CA ASN A 205 34.00 -6.82 0.30
C ASN A 205 34.26 -8.12 1.09
N ASN A 206 34.44 -9.21 0.33
CA ASN A 206 34.69 -10.54 0.89
C ASN A 206 35.96 -10.64 1.75
N GLN A 207 36.92 -9.72 1.61
CA GLN A 207 38.11 -9.69 2.46
C GLN A 207 37.76 -9.28 3.90
N LEU A 208 36.91 -8.26 4.05
CA LEU A 208 36.43 -7.82 5.37
C LEU A 208 35.66 -8.94 6.07
N VAL A 209 34.74 -9.61 5.36
CA VAL A 209 33.96 -10.75 5.91
C VAL A 209 34.88 -11.85 6.42
N LYS A 210 35.91 -12.23 5.62
CA LYS A 210 36.90 -13.23 6.03
C LYS A 210 37.69 -12.81 7.26
N MET A 211 38.16 -11.56 7.32
CA MET A 211 38.87 -11.03 8.48
C MET A 211 38.01 -11.05 9.75
N CYS A 212 36.70 -10.81 9.62
CA CYS A 212 35.77 -10.79 10.75
C CYS A 212 35.34 -12.20 11.20
N PHE A 213 35.18 -13.17 10.27
CA PHE A 213 34.45 -14.40 10.56
C PHE A 213 35.25 -15.71 10.43
N ASP A 214 36.34 -15.76 9.64
CA ASP A 214 37.04 -17.02 9.31
C ASP A 214 37.46 -17.82 10.55
N GLU A 215 37.96 -17.16 11.60
CA GLU A 215 38.49 -17.82 12.80
C GLU A 215 37.41 -18.49 13.66
N THR A 216 36.17 -17.97 13.65
CA THR A 216 35.13 -18.40 14.59
C THR A 216 33.89 -19.01 13.92
N TYR A 217 33.75 -18.89 12.60
CA TYR A 217 32.54 -19.29 11.88
C TYR A 217 32.14 -20.75 12.11
N GLU A 218 33.05 -21.69 11.85
CA GLU A 218 32.77 -23.13 12.00
C GLU A 218 32.47 -23.51 13.46
N LEU A 219 33.11 -22.81 14.41
CA LEU A 219 32.86 -23.01 15.85
C LEU A 219 31.43 -22.57 16.21
N TRP A 220 31.03 -21.37 15.81
CA TRP A 220 29.66 -20.88 16.01
C TRP A 220 28.62 -21.76 15.33
N MET A 221 28.83 -22.11 14.06
CA MET A 221 27.92 -22.98 13.33
C MET A 221 27.77 -24.35 14.00
N SER A 222 28.87 -24.97 14.46
CA SER A 222 28.81 -26.25 15.17
C SER A 222 28.00 -26.14 16.47
N LEU A 223 28.14 -25.03 17.18
CA LEU A 223 27.44 -24.75 18.43
C LEU A 223 25.95 -24.54 18.18
N PHE A 224 25.60 -23.74 17.18
CA PHE A 224 24.22 -23.48 16.78
C PHE A 224 23.51 -24.77 16.39
N ILE A 225 24.13 -25.59 15.54
CA ILE A 225 23.58 -26.88 15.14
C ILE A 225 23.46 -27.85 16.32
N SER A 226 24.44 -27.88 17.23
CA SER A 226 24.36 -28.69 18.46
C SER A 226 23.20 -28.25 19.36
N ALA A 227 23.00 -26.94 19.52
CA ALA A 227 21.90 -26.39 20.30
C ALA A 227 20.53 -26.75 19.71
N LEU A 228 20.36 -26.64 18.39
CA LEU A 228 19.12 -27.01 17.69
C LEU A 228 18.84 -28.52 17.72
N ASN A 229 19.84 -29.37 17.93
CA ASN A 229 19.61 -30.81 18.09
C ASN A 229 19.07 -31.20 19.48
N SER A 230 19.22 -30.33 20.49
CA SER A 230 18.70 -30.55 21.84
C SER A 230 17.18 -30.31 21.94
N SER A 231 16.56 -30.67 23.08
CA SER A 231 15.10 -30.52 23.30
C SER A 231 14.66 -29.06 23.18
N PRO A 232 13.63 -28.70 22.37
CA PRO A 232 13.14 -27.33 22.24
C PRO A 232 12.79 -26.63 23.55
N LYS A 233 12.41 -27.39 24.59
CA LYS A 233 12.08 -26.89 25.92
C LYS A 233 13.28 -26.32 26.68
N SER A 234 14.51 -26.77 26.40
CA SER A 234 15.70 -26.27 27.09
C SER A 234 16.21 -24.98 26.45
N HIS A 235 16.70 -24.03 27.27
CA HIS A 235 17.40 -22.84 26.79
C HIS A 235 16.66 -22.08 25.67
N ILE A 236 15.37 -21.79 25.89
CA ILE A 236 14.45 -21.20 24.89
C ILE A 236 15.03 -19.90 24.31
N ASN A 237 15.47 -18.97 25.17
CA ASN A 237 16.01 -17.69 24.72
C ASN A 237 17.34 -17.81 23.99
N ILE A 238 18.24 -18.68 24.44
CA ILE A 238 19.49 -18.98 23.72
C ILE A 238 19.15 -19.46 22.30
N LYS A 239 18.22 -20.42 22.16
CA LYS A 239 17.78 -20.91 20.85
C LYS A 239 17.11 -19.85 20.00
N LYS A 240 16.32 -18.95 20.60
CA LYS A 240 15.72 -17.80 19.92
C LYS A 240 16.80 -16.94 19.24
N TYR A 241 17.85 -16.55 19.97
CA TYR A 241 18.94 -15.78 19.38
C TYR A 241 19.74 -16.57 18.35
N ILE A 242 19.96 -17.87 18.57
CA ILE A 242 20.63 -18.74 17.58
C ILE A 242 19.85 -18.76 16.27
N LEU A 243 18.53 -18.91 16.31
CA LEU A 243 17.69 -18.86 15.11
C LEU A 243 17.80 -17.48 14.43
N LYS A 244 17.70 -16.40 15.20
CA LYS A 244 17.84 -15.03 14.68
C LYS A 244 19.18 -14.79 13.98
N ILE A 245 20.27 -15.24 14.58
CA ILE A 245 21.62 -15.16 13.99
C ILE A 245 21.71 -16.00 12.73
N LEU A 246 21.17 -17.23 12.73
CA LEU A 246 21.13 -18.08 11.53
C LEU A 246 20.30 -17.44 10.40
N THR A 247 19.21 -16.75 10.73
CA THR A 247 18.39 -16.01 9.76
C THR A 247 19.24 -14.95 9.07
N VAL A 248 19.95 -14.11 9.82
CA VAL A 248 20.87 -13.10 9.26
C VAL A 248 21.99 -13.76 8.44
N ILE A 249 22.62 -14.82 8.95
CA ILE A 249 23.69 -15.53 8.23
C ILE A 249 23.19 -16.02 6.87
N PHE A 250 22.05 -16.72 6.82
CA PHE A 250 21.59 -17.26 5.54
C PHE A 250 20.92 -16.23 4.64
N ARG A 251 20.28 -15.20 5.20
CA ARG A 251 19.66 -14.12 4.42
C ARG A 251 20.74 -13.26 3.77
N ASP A 252 21.66 -12.73 4.58
CA ASP A 252 22.55 -11.64 4.20
C ASP A 252 23.94 -12.12 3.75
N PHE A 253 24.43 -13.26 4.27
CA PHE A 253 25.72 -13.85 3.86
C PHE A 253 25.56 -14.93 2.80
N SER A 254 24.90 -14.60 1.69
CA SER A 254 24.59 -15.55 0.61
C SER A 254 25.83 -16.14 -0.08
N TYR A 255 26.92 -15.38 -0.21
CA TYR A 255 28.19 -15.86 -0.78
C TYR A 255 28.98 -16.68 0.25
N TYR A 256 29.17 -16.15 1.46
CA TYR A 256 30.00 -16.80 2.49
C TYR A 256 29.39 -18.09 3.06
N SER A 257 28.07 -18.13 3.31
CA SER A 257 27.37 -19.28 3.91
C SER A 257 26.98 -20.41 2.92
N ARG A 258 27.31 -20.25 1.63
CA ARG A 258 26.88 -21.16 0.54
C ARG A 258 27.13 -22.64 0.80
N ASN A 259 28.21 -22.97 1.50
CA ASN A 259 28.58 -24.37 1.78
C ASN A 259 27.99 -24.90 3.09
N SER A 260 27.60 -24.03 4.02
CA SER A 260 27.09 -24.41 5.34
C SER A 260 25.56 -24.52 5.34
N ILE A 261 24.86 -23.79 4.47
CA ILE A 261 23.39 -23.79 4.39
C ILE A 261 22.83 -25.20 4.15
N LEU A 262 23.44 -25.96 3.24
CA LEU A 262 23.05 -27.34 2.94
C LEU A 262 23.24 -28.29 4.13
N LYS A 263 24.33 -28.11 4.89
CA LYS A 263 24.61 -28.92 6.09
C LYS A 263 23.66 -28.58 7.24
N SER A 264 23.16 -27.35 7.26
CA SER A 264 22.32 -26.81 8.34
C SER A 264 20.83 -27.13 8.15
N LEU A 265 20.41 -27.46 6.93
CA LEU A 265 19.00 -27.71 6.59
C LEU A 265 18.35 -28.79 7.47
N ASN A 266 18.99 -29.96 7.60
CA ASN A 266 18.39 -31.09 8.34
C ASN A 266 18.22 -30.79 9.85
N PRO A 267 19.24 -30.27 10.57
CA PRO A 267 19.07 -29.85 11.96
C PRO A 267 17.97 -28.79 12.14
N ILE A 268 17.94 -27.77 11.28
CA ILE A 268 16.92 -26.70 11.33
C ILE A 268 15.52 -27.28 11.14
N TRP A 269 15.33 -28.11 10.11
CA TRP A 269 14.04 -28.74 9.84
C TRP A 269 13.59 -29.67 10.96
N THR A 270 14.51 -30.46 11.50
CA THR A 270 14.23 -31.37 12.62
C THR A 270 13.80 -30.58 13.85
N PHE A 271 14.45 -29.44 14.11
CA PHE A 271 14.07 -28.55 15.20
C PHE A 271 12.69 -27.90 14.96
N PHE A 272 12.43 -27.42 13.74
CA PHE A 272 11.14 -26.85 13.33
C PHE A 272 9.98 -27.83 13.58
N ASN A 273 10.13 -29.11 13.23
CA ASN A 273 9.11 -30.12 13.52
C ASN A 273 8.99 -30.41 15.03
N LYS A 274 10.11 -30.44 15.77
CA LYS A 274 10.11 -30.70 17.22
C LYS A 274 9.47 -29.57 18.04
N ILE A 275 9.38 -28.36 17.52
CA ILE A 275 8.79 -27.22 18.26
C ILE A 275 7.25 -27.28 18.29
N LEU A 276 6.61 -28.00 17.36
CA LEU A 276 5.15 -28.03 17.22
C LEU A 276 4.43 -28.44 18.53
N PRO A 277 4.85 -29.49 19.27
CA PRO A 277 4.20 -29.84 20.54
C PRO A 277 4.40 -28.80 21.63
N LEU A 278 5.57 -28.14 21.68
CA LEU A 278 5.85 -27.07 22.64
C LEU A 278 4.92 -25.87 22.40
N TYR A 279 4.77 -25.46 21.14
CA TYR A 279 3.84 -24.42 20.73
C TYR A 279 2.39 -24.80 21.03
N GLY A 280 1.95 -25.98 20.56
CA GLY A 280 0.57 -26.44 20.71
C GLY A 280 0.14 -26.51 22.17
N TRP A 281 0.95 -27.10 23.05
CA TRP A 281 0.59 -27.19 24.46
C TRP A 281 0.70 -25.85 25.20
N ASN A 282 1.78 -25.08 24.99
CA ASN A 282 1.99 -23.85 25.74
C ASN A 282 1.09 -22.69 25.28
N ILE A 283 0.97 -22.49 23.97
CA ILE A 283 0.28 -21.32 23.39
C ILE A 283 -1.18 -21.66 23.05
N CYS A 284 -1.43 -22.78 22.37
CA CYS A 284 -2.78 -23.12 21.91
C CYS A 284 -3.70 -23.68 23.00
N TYR A 285 -3.13 -24.30 24.05
CA TYR A 285 -3.87 -24.92 25.15
C TYR A 285 -3.53 -24.39 26.55
N ASP A 286 -2.64 -23.39 26.66
CA ASP A 286 -2.31 -22.72 27.93
C ASP A 286 -1.80 -23.70 29.01
N ILE A 287 -0.98 -24.68 28.59
CA ILE A 287 -0.26 -25.61 29.47
C ILE A 287 1.14 -25.06 29.75
N PRO A 288 1.50 -24.81 31.02
CA PRO A 288 2.83 -24.29 31.36
C PRO A 288 3.96 -25.22 30.89
N VAL A 289 5.04 -24.65 30.37
CA VAL A 289 6.22 -25.39 29.88
C VAL A 289 6.77 -26.36 30.95
N SER A 290 6.71 -25.97 32.23
CA SER A 290 7.14 -26.80 33.36
C SER A 290 6.37 -28.12 33.52
N ALA A 291 5.13 -28.19 33.01
CA ALA A 291 4.29 -29.37 33.10
C ALA A 291 4.53 -30.40 31.99
N LEU A 292 5.33 -30.06 30.96
CA LEU A 292 5.63 -30.93 29.83
C LEU A 292 6.81 -31.86 30.16
N ASP A 293 6.74 -33.11 29.71
CA ASP A 293 7.87 -34.04 29.80
C ASP A 293 9.03 -33.63 28.87
N ASP A 294 10.28 -33.73 29.34
CA ASP A 294 11.46 -33.21 28.63
C ASP A 294 11.76 -33.94 27.30
N ASN A 295 11.35 -35.20 27.18
CA ASN A 295 11.64 -36.04 26.03
C ASN A 295 10.51 -36.03 25.00
N THR A 296 9.27 -36.07 25.47
CA THR A 296 8.08 -36.16 24.61
C THR A 296 7.47 -34.80 24.32
N LEU A 297 7.66 -33.81 25.21
CA LEU A 297 6.97 -32.52 25.20
C LEU A 297 5.45 -32.64 25.33
N PHE A 298 4.96 -33.75 25.88
CA PHE A 298 3.55 -33.96 26.21
C PHE A 298 3.32 -33.80 27.72
N PRO A 299 2.13 -33.34 28.14
CA PRO A 299 1.74 -33.39 29.54
C PRO A 299 1.55 -34.85 29.99
N PRO A 300 1.77 -35.16 31.29
CA PRO A 300 1.42 -36.46 31.86
C PRO A 300 -0.07 -36.77 31.68
N LYS A 301 -0.42 -38.05 31.51
CA LYS A 301 -1.81 -38.50 31.25
C LYS A 301 -2.81 -38.09 32.34
N ASP A 302 -2.35 -37.89 33.58
CA ASP A 302 -3.18 -37.49 34.73
C ASP A 302 -3.09 -35.98 35.06
N PHE A 303 -2.58 -35.15 34.14
CA PHE A 303 -2.38 -33.72 34.39
C PHE A 303 -3.71 -32.97 34.56
N ASN A 304 -3.94 -32.40 35.75
CA ASN A 304 -5.11 -31.56 36.04
C ASN A 304 -4.74 -30.07 36.03
N GLN A 305 -5.11 -29.37 34.95
CA GLN A 305 -4.80 -27.95 34.75
C GLN A 305 -5.37 -27.04 35.85
N ASN A 306 -6.54 -27.39 36.43
CA ASN A 306 -7.19 -26.59 37.47
C ASN A 306 -6.49 -26.69 38.83
N GLU A 307 -5.85 -27.81 39.14
CA GLU A 307 -5.05 -27.98 40.35
C GLU A 307 -3.70 -27.26 40.22
N PHE A 308 -3.08 -27.34 39.03
CA PHE A 308 -1.81 -26.66 38.75
C PHE A 308 -1.94 -25.12 38.79
N LYS A 309 -3.01 -24.55 38.21
CA LYS A 309 -3.28 -23.09 38.28
C LYS A 309 -3.52 -22.61 39.71
N LYS A 310 -4.15 -23.41 40.58
CA LYS A 310 -4.33 -23.08 42.01
C LYS A 310 -3.03 -23.11 42.82
N GLN A 311 -2.09 -23.98 42.46
CA GLN A 311 -0.77 -24.05 43.10
C GLN A 311 0.18 -22.93 42.64
N ASN A 312 0.13 -22.53 41.37
CA ASN A 312 1.02 -21.49 40.81
C ASN A 312 0.54 -20.05 41.00
N ASN A 313 -0.75 -19.80 41.27
CA ASN A 313 -1.24 -18.45 41.61
C ASN A 313 -0.68 -17.89 42.93
N GLN A 314 0.10 -18.67 43.70
CA GLN A 314 0.85 -18.18 44.85
C GLN A 314 2.29 -17.74 44.54
N TYR A 315 2.80 -17.95 43.31
CA TYR A 315 4.22 -17.72 42.97
C TYR A 315 4.47 -16.74 41.81
N ASN A 316 3.45 -16.29 41.08
CA ASN A 316 3.66 -15.42 39.90
C ASN A 316 3.33 -13.94 40.17
N ALA A 317 4.04 -13.32 41.12
CA ALA A 317 4.06 -11.87 41.31
C ALA A 317 5.47 -11.26 41.17
N THR A 318 6.48 -12.05 40.78
CA THR A 318 7.90 -11.65 40.83
C THR A 318 8.67 -11.97 39.55
N ALA A 319 8.05 -11.78 38.38
CA ALA A 319 8.77 -11.76 37.10
C ALA A 319 8.62 -10.39 36.44
N ILE A 320 9.12 -9.35 37.12
CA ILE A 320 9.61 -8.16 36.41
C ILE A 320 10.88 -8.65 35.71
N ARG A 321 10.74 -9.09 34.46
CA ARG A 321 11.83 -9.63 33.65
C ARG A 321 12.77 -8.50 33.23
N ASN A 322 14.07 -8.80 33.22
CA ASN A 322 15.16 -7.85 33.01
C ASN A 322 15.01 -7.02 31.72
N ASP A 323 15.01 -5.70 31.91
CA ASP A 323 14.87 -4.62 30.94
C ASP A 323 15.94 -4.60 29.83
N PHE A 324 17.08 -5.28 30.02
CA PHE A 324 18.22 -5.25 29.08
C PHE A 324 17.90 -5.73 27.65
N HIS A 325 17.10 -6.80 27.50
CA HIS A 325 16.85 -7.40 26.19
C HIS A 325 15.81 -6.64 25.35
N LEU A 326 14.90 -5.92 26.00
CA LEU A 326 13.89 -5.09 25.34
C LEU A 326 14.52 -3.87 24.63
N ARG A 327 15.75 -3.49 25.00
CA ARG A 327 16.41 -2.27 24.51
C ARG A 327 17.02 -2.41 23.11
N PHE A 328 17.50 -3.60 22.74
CA PHE A 328 18.29 -3.84 21.52
C PHE A 328 17.53 -4.58 20.41
N LEU A 329 16.34 -5.09 20.73
CA LEU A 329 15.43 -5.70 19.78
C LEU A 329 14.38 -4.65 19.42
N ASN A 330 14.07 -4.49 18.14
CA ASN A 330 13.07 -3.51 17.69
C ASN A 330 11.74 -3.76 18.42
N GLN A 331 11.00 -2.70 18.78
CA GLN A 331 9.64 -2.79 19.36
C GLN A 331 8.70 -3.67 18.52
N GLU A 332 8.97 -3.74 17.21
CA GLU A 332 8.22 -4.59 16.29
C GLU A 332 8.37 -6.08 16.59
N GLU A 333 9.43 -6.58 17.22
CA GLU A 333 9.68 -8.02 17.49
C GLU A 333 9.09 -8.55 18.81
N GLU A 334 8.24 -7.76 19.47
CA GLU A 334 7.74 -8.05 20.82
C GLU A 334 6.62 -9.11 20.83
N TYR A 335 6.96 -10.33 21.29
CA TYR A 335 5.97 -11.30 21.76
C TYR A 335 6.13 -11.47 23.28
N GLU A 336 5.04 -11.32 24.03
CA GLU A 336 5.03 -11.46 25.50
C GLU A 336 5.49 -12.87 25.95
N ASN A 337 5.28 -13.89 25.10
CA ASN A 337 5.65 -15.26 25.38
C ASN A 337 6.95 -15.66 24.65
N GLU A 338 7.89 -16.24 25.39
CA GLU A 338 9.19 -16.67 24.86
C GLU A 338 9.10 -17.87 23.90
N VAL A 339 8.15 -18.78 24.13
CA VAL A 339 7.89 -19.91 23.22
C VAL A 339 7.37 -19.39 21.89
N GLU A 340 6.45 -18.43 21.92
CA GLU A 340 5.93 -17.79 20.71
C GLU A 340 7.03 -17.05 19.95
N SER A 341 7.86 -16.27 20.66
CA SER A 341 9.04 -15.62 20.08
C SER A 341 9.99 -16.62 19.41
N LEU A 342 10.27 -17.76 20.06
CA LEU A 342 11.12 -18.82 19.52
C LEU A 342 10.53 -19.42 18.23
N VAL A 343 9.22 -19.66 18.21
CA VAL A 343 8.52 -20.20 17.04
C VAL A 343 8.56 -19.22 15.88
N VAL A 344 8.31 -17.93 16.12
CA VAL A 344 8.38 -16.88 15.10
C VAL A 344 9.75 -16.83 14.46
N GLN A 345 10.82 -16.80 15.26
CA GLN A 345 12.20 -16.83 14.76
C GLN A 345 12.51 -18.11 13.97
N CYS A 346 11.86 -19.23 14.32
CA CYS A 346 11.99 -20.47 13.56
C CYS A 346 11.28 -20.39 12.20
N VAL A 347 10.09 -19.80 12.13
CA VAL A 347 9.34 -19.58 10.89
C VAL A 347 10.09 -18.59 9.98
N GLU A 348 10.64 -17.50 10.52
CA GLU A 348 11.46 -16.54 9.76
C GLU A 348 12.70 -17.18 9.15
N LEU A 349 13.40 -18.02 9.92
CA LEU A 349 14.53 -18.79 9.41
C LEU A 349 14.11 -19.72 8.28
N VAL A 350 12.99 -20.43 8.44
CA VAL A 350 12.45 -21.32 7.41
C VAL A 350 12.07 -20.53 6.16
N GLY A 351 11.41 -19.36 6.28
CA GLY A 351 11.10 -18.50 5.14
C GLY A 351 12.36 -18.04 4.40
N THR A 352 13.39 -17.63 5.14
CA THR A 352 14.70 -17.31 4.57
C THR A 352 15.28 -18.47 3.77
N LEU A 353 15.17 -19.70 4.27
CA LEU A 353 15.65 -20.89 3.55
C LEU A 353 14.80 -21.19 2.30
N VAL A 354 13.48 -21.01 2.37
CA VAL A 354 12.55 -21.28 1.26
C VAL A 354 12.92 -20.51 0.00
N VAL A 355 13.36 -19.26 0.15
CA VAL A 355 13.72 -18.38 -0.97
C VAL A 355 15.06 -18.76 -1.62
N LYS A 356 15.94 -19.52 -0.96
CA LYS A 356 17.28 -19.84 -1.50
C LYS A 356 17.25 -20.83 -2.66
N GLU A 357 17.81 -20.43 -3.80
CA GLU A 357 17.92 -21.24 -5.02
C GLU A 357 18.63 -22.59 -4.79
N GLN A 358 19.68 -22.58 -3.97
CA GLN A 358 20.49 -23.77 -3.63
C GLN A 358 19.65 -24.87 -2.96
N LEU A 359 18.54 -24.48 -2.33
CA LEU A 359 17.63 -25.37 -1.62
C LEU A 359 16.38 -25.70 -2.42
N TYR A 360 16.19 -25.13 -3.62
CA TYR A 360 14.95 -25.24 -4.41
C TYR A 360 14.46 -26.69 -4.51
N MET A 361 15.33 -27.63 -4.90
CA MET A 361 14.95 -29.04 -5.02
C MET A 361 14.60 -29.71 -3.69
N ALA A 362 15.31 -29.37 -2.61
CA ALA A 362 15.04 -29.93 -1.29
C ALA A 362 13.68 -29.45 -0.77
N ILE A 363 13.40 -28.15 -0.89
CA ILE A 363 12.13 -27.55 -0.49
C ILE A 363 11.01 -28.06 -1.38
N LYS A 364 11.21 -28.14 -2.70
CA LYS A 364 10.23 -28.68 -3.65
C LYS A 364 9.74 -30.07 -3.22
N LEU A 365 10.62 -30.93 -2.74
CA LEU A 365 10.24 -32.27 -2.24
C LEU A 365 9.54 -32.23 -0.89
N ALA A 366 9.84 -31.22 -0.09
CA ALA A 366 9.36 -31.04 1.28
C ALA A 366 8.19 -30.04 1.40
N VAL A 367 7.62 -29.57 0.29
CA VAL A 367 6.48 -28.63 0.27
C VAL A 367 5.32 -29.14 1.13
N PHE A 368 4.94 -30.42 0.99
CA PHE A 368 3.87 -31.01 1.80
C PHE A 368 4.17 -31.01 3.31
N PRO A 369 5.25 -31.65 3.80
CA PRO A 369 5.54 -31.63 5.23
C PRO A 369 5.75 -30.22 5.79
N LEU A 370 6.21 -29.27 4.97
CA LEU A 370 6.35 -27.87 5.38
C LEU A 370 5.00 -27.21 5.63
N ILE A 371 4.12 -27.23 4.63
CA ILE A 371 2.75 -26.67 4.74
C ILE A 371 1.99 -27.37 5.86
N ASN A 372 2.17 -28.68 6.04
CA ASN A 372 1.54 -29.42 7.13
C ASN A 372 2.03 -28.95 8.51
N ALA A 373 3.34 -28.75 8.71
CA ALA A 373 3.88 -28.23 9.96
C ALA A 373 3.41 -26.78 10.21
N LEU A 374 3.45 -25.94 9.19
CA LEU A 374 2.95 -24.56 9.22
C LEU A 374 1.47 -24.49 9.60
N ALA A 375 0.62 -25.37 9.06
CA ALA A 375 -0.78 -25.45 9.44
C ALA A 375 -0.99 -25.74 10.94
N HIS A 376 -0.14 -26.55 11.59
CA HIS A 376 -0.24 -26.75 13.03
C HIS A 376 0.16 -25.49 13.82
N LEU A 377 1.05 -24.65 13.29
CA LEU A 377 1.39 -23.35 13.88
C LEU A 377 0.24 -22.34 13.74
N MET A 378 -0.67 -22.54 12.79
CA MET A 378 -1.89 -21.74 12.65
C MET A 378 -2.98 -22.11 13.66
N ILE A 379 -2.83 -23.13 14.51
CA ILE A 379 -3.86 -23.47 15.51
C ILE A 379 -4.14 -22.28 16.43
N MET A 380 -5.44 -21.92 16.57
CA MET A 380 -5.86 -20.76 17.35
C MET A 380 -5.35 -20.80 18.79
N THR A 381 -4.70 -19.72 19.20
CA THR A 381 -4.15 -19.56 20.55
C THR A 381 -5.27 -19.37 21.58
N ARG A 382 -4.99 -19.61 22.87
CA ARG A 382 -5.97 -19.26 23.92
C ARG A 382 -6.13 -17.76 24.13
N LYS A 383 -5.14 -16.97 23.75
CA LYS A 383 -5.20 -15.50 23.82
C LYS A 383 -6.19 -14.99 22.77
N GLU A 384 -6.02 -15.39 21.51
CA GLU A 384 -6.95 -15.08 20.40
C GLU A 384 -8.37 -15.55 20.72
N GLU A 385 -8.54 -16.79 21.16
CA GLU A 385 -9.88 -17.32 21.48
C GLU A 385 -10.60 -16.50 22.55
N LYS A 386 -9.90 -16.09 23.61
CA LYS A 386 -10.48 -15.21 24.65
C LYS A 386 -10.78 -13.83 24.10
N LEU A 387 -9.90 -13.27 23.27
CA LEU A 387 -10.08 -11.96 22.65
C LEU A 387 -11.32 -11.95 21.76
N TRP A 388 -11.45 -12.92 20.85
CA TRP A 388 -12.59 -13.05 19.94
C TRP A 388 -13.91 -13.28 20.67
N ILE A 389 -13.89 -14.01 21.78
CA ILE A 389 -15.09 -14.18 22.63
C ILE A 389 -15.43 -12.88 23.37
N SER A 390 -14.42 -12.12 23.83
CA SER A 390 -14.63 -10.89 24.57
C SER A 390 -15.05 -9.70 23.70
N ASP A 391 -14.50 -9.61 22.49
CA ASP A 391 -14.81 -8.59 21.50
C ASP A 391 -14.92 -9.23 20.10
N PRO A 392 -16.15 -9.51 19.66
CA PRO A 392 -16.44 -10.03 18.32
C PRO A 392 -15.94 -9.19 17.16
N ASN A 393 -15.73 -7.87 17.34
CA ASN A 393 -15.24 -7.00 16.27
C ASN A 393 -13.81 -7.35 15.88
N ILE A 394 -12.97 -7.71 16.87
CA ILE A 394 -11.57 -8.12 16.67
C ILE A 394 -11.49 -9.33 15.75
N GLN A 395 -12.37 -10.32 15.93
CA GLN A 395 -12.39 -11.51 15.07
C GLN A 395 -12.60 -11.12 13.60
N VAL A 396 -13.51 -10.18 13.32
CA VAL A 396 -13.83 -9.78 11.96
C VAL A 396 -12.72 -8.92 11.37
N GLN A 397 -12.18 -7.99 12.15
CA GLN A 397 -11.01 -7.18 11.77
C GLN A 397 -9.80 -8.07 11.43
N GLU A 398 -9.49 -9.07 12.25
CA GLU A 398 -8.38 -10.00 12.02
C GLU A 398 -8.56 -10.86 10.77
N ASN A 399 -9.80 -11.12 10.36
CA ASN A 399 -10.09 -11.87 9.14
C ASN A 399 -10.10 -11.01 7.87
N GLU A 400 -10.22 -9.68 7.98
CA GLU A 400 -10.23 -8.74 6.84
C GLU A 400 -8.85 -8.10 6.64
N ASN A 401 -8.17 -7.71 7.73
CA ASN A 401 -6.88 -7.02 7.72
C ASN A 401 -5.71 -8.00 7.90
N GLU A 402 -5.66 -9.06 7.07
CA GLU A 402 -4.63 -10.12 7.14
C GLU A 402 -3.19 -9.56 7.07
N TYR A 403 -2.99 -8.37 6.48
CA TYR A 403 -1.67 -7.77 6.24
C TYR A 403 -1.13 -6.89 7.38
N ASN A 404 -1.99 -6.31 8.22
CA ASN A 404 -1.59 -5.26 9.18
C ASN A 404 -1.38 -5.77 10.62
N ILE A 405 -1.82 -6.99 10.93
CA ILE A 405 -1.72 -7.55 12.28
C ILE A 405 -0.48 -8.44 12.38
N LYS A 406 0.41 -8.13 13.31
CA LYS A 406 1.60 -8.95 13.57
C LYS A 406 1.21 -10.16 14.43
N SER A 407 0.81 -11.25 13.78
CA SER A 407 0.54 -12.54 14.44
C SER A 407 1.39 -13.66 13.82
N LEU A 408 1.64 -14.72 14.59
CA LEU A 408 2.28 -15.92 14.05
C LEU A 408 1.47 -16.51 12.88
N ARG A 409 0.14 -16.47 12.95
CA ARG A 409 -0.76 -16.91 11.88
C ARG A 409 -0.50 -16.16 10.57
N ASN A 410 -0.30 -14.84 10.63
CA ASN A 410 -0.05 -14.01 9.44
C ASN A 410 1.36 -14.24 8.87
N ILE A 411 2.37 -14.44 9.73
CA ILE A 411 3.72 -14.81 9.27
C ILE A 411 3.67 -16.17 8.55
N VAL A 412 2.92 -17.13 9.11
CA VAL A 412 2.73 -18.44 8.48
C VAL A 412 1.95 -18.34 7.17
N TYR A 413 0.88 -17.54 7.12
CA TYR A 413 0.13 -17.26 5.90
C TYR A 413 1.05 -16.73 4.78
N LYS A 414 1.85 -15.69 5.08
CA LYS A 414 2.83 -15.12 4.14
C LYS A 414 3.82 -16.17 3.63
N LEU A 415 4.32 -17.04 4.51
CA LEU A 415 5.22 -18.11 4.10
C LEU A 415 4.55 -19.19 3.24
N ILE A 416 3.28 -19.56 3.51
CA ILE A 416 2.55 -20.48 2.63
C ILE A 416 2.30 -19.82 1.27
N PHE A 417 1.99 -18.52 1.25
CA PHE A 417 1.86 -17.75 0.03
C PHE A 417 3.16 -17.74 -0.80
N GLU A 418 4.31 -17.44 -0.19
CA GLU A 418 5.63 -17.54 -0.85
C GLU A 418 5.91 -18.94 -1.41
N LEU A 419 5.46 -20.00 -0.73
CA LEU A 419 5.56 -21.37 -1.24
C LEU A 419 4.67 -21.59 -2.48
N ILE A 420 3.48 -20.99 -2.53
CA ILE A 420 2.59 -21.05 -3.69
C ILE A 420 3.20 -20.29 -4.87
N GLU A 421 3.68 -19.06 -4.67
CA GLU A 421 4.33 -18.30 -5.75
C GLU A 421 5.52 -19.06 -6.35
N LYS A 422 6.35 -19.67 -5.48
CA LYS A 422 7.58 -20.34 -5.90
C LYS A 422 7.39 -21.73 -6.48
N PHE A 423 6.41 -22.50 -6.00
CA PHE A 423 6.20 -23.91 -6.37
C PHE A 423 4.87 -24.18 -7.09
N GLY A 424 4.04 -23.16 -7.28
CA GLY A 424 2.78 -23.16 -8.04
C GLY A 424 1.86 -24.33 -7.67
N ASP A 425 1.39 -25.01 -8.71
CA ASP A 425 0.49 -26.18 -8.65
C ASP A 425 0.84 -27.20 -7.54
N GLN A 426 2.13 -27.42 -7.27
CA GLN A 426 2.55 -28.40 -6.25
C GLN A 426 2.26 -27.92 -4.83
N ALA A 427 2.48 -26.64 -4.54
CA ALA A 427 2.17 -26.03 -3.25
C ALA A 427 0.67 -25.89 -3.07
N THR A 428 -0.07 -25.45 -4.09
CA THR A 428 -1.54 -25.40 -4.04
C THR A 428 -2.14 -26.79 -3.76
N GLN A 429 -1.65 -27.83 -4.43
CA GLN A 429 -2.09 -29.21 -4.16
C GLN A 429 -1.79 -29.64 -2.71
N ALA A 430 -0.62 -29.27 -2.17
CA ALA A 430 -0.28 -29.57 -0.79
C ALA A 430 -1.19 -28.82 0.21
N VAL A 431 -1.51 -27.53 -0.05
CA VAL A 431 -2.50 -26.77 0.75
C VAL A 431 -3.84 -27.47 0.75
N MET A 432 -4.33 -27.95 -0.40
CA MET A 432 -5.61 -28.68 -0.48
C MET A 432 -5.60 -29.97 0.34
N ILE A 433 -4.54 -30.78 0.24
CA ILE A 433 -4.42 -32.03 1.00
C ILE A 433 -4.34 -31.75 2.51
N VAL A 434 -3.55 -30.76 2.92
CA VAL A 434 -3.44 -30.37 4.33
C VAL A 434 -4.77 -29.84 4.86
N SER A 435 -5.48 -29.02 4.07
CA SER A 435 -6.80 -28.51 4.42
C SER A 435 -7.81 -29.64 4.64
N GLU A 436 -7.89 -30.59 3.71
CA GLU A 436 -8.76 -31.77 3.83
C GLU A 436 -8.41 -32.61 5.07
N LYS A 437 -7.11 -32.82 5.33
CA LYS A 437 -6.63 -33.53 6.51
C LYS A 437 -7.07 -32.86 7.82
N PHE A 438 -7.02 -31.53 7.89
CA PHE A 438 -7.43 -30.77 9.06
C PHE A 438 -8.95 -30.75 9.24
N LEU A 439 -9.71 -30.59 8.15
CA LEU A 439 -11.18 -30.64 8.16
C LEU A 439 -11.73 -32.00 8.59
N LEU A 440 -11.15 -33.09 8.08
CA LEU A 440 -11.57 -34.45 8.38
C LEU A 440 -10.94 -35.01 9.65
N ASN A 441 -10.09 -34.25 10.34
CA ASN A 441 -9.31 -34.70 11.50
C ASN A 441 -8.57 -36.02 11.25
N LEU A 442 -7.99 -36.19 10.06
CA LEU A 442 -7.25 -37.40 9.71
C LEU A 442 -6.06 -37.58 10.66
N SER A 443 -5.79 -38.83 11.02
CA SER A 443 -4.66 -39.18 11.88
C SER A 443 -3.32 -39.13 11.14
N GLU A 444 -2.23 -39.09 11.90
CA GLU A 444 -0.85 -39.20 11.38
C GLU A 444 -0.70 -40.43 10.47
N GLN A 445 -1.21 -41.59 10.89
CA GLN A 445 -1.11 -42.84 10.13
C GLN A 445 -1.81 -42.73 8.77
N GLN A 446 -3.04 -42.21 8.76
CA GLN A 446 -3.80 -42.01 7.54
C GLN A 446 -3.10 -41.02 6.59
N THR A 447 -2.49 -39.98 7.15
CA THR A 447 -1.73 -38.98 6.38
C THR A 447 -0.50 -39.61 5.72
N VAL A 448 0.28 -40.39 6.48
CA VAL A 448 1.47 -41.09 5.95
C VAL A 448 1.08 -42.06 4.83
N GLU A 449 0.04 -42.86 5.02
CA GLU A 449 -0.45 -43.81 4.00
C GLU A 449 -0.91 -43.10 2.71
N MET A 450 -1.63 -41.99 2.84
CA MET A 450 -2.08 -41.17 1.72
C MET A 450 -0.90 -40.64 0.91
N ILE A 451 0.09 -40.07 1.60
CA ILE A 451 1.27 -39.47 0.98
C ILE A 451 2.15 -40.54 0.33
N GLU A 452 2.35 -41.69 0.99
CA GLU A 452 3.07 -42.81 0.39
C GLU A 452 2.43 -43.29 -0.92
N ASN A 453 1.10 -43.32 -0.99
CA ASN A 453 0.37 -43.72 -2.19
C ASN A 453 0.47 -42.68 -3.31
N LEU A 454 0.52 -41.38 -2.99
CA LEU A 454 0.82 -40.32 -3.95
C LEU A 454 2.25 -40.45 -4.51
N PHE A 455 3.24 -40.70 -3.64
CA PHE A 455 4.63 -40.91 -4.07
C PHE A 455 4.82 -42.15 -4.97
N LYS A 456 4.00 -43.20 -4.79
CA LYS A 456 4.04 -44.38 -5.67
C LYS A 456 3.55 -44.10 -7.09
N LYS A 457 2.73 -43.05 -7.29
CA LYS A 457 2.14 -42.68 -8.59
C LYS A 457 3.03 -41.72 -9.40
N LEU A 458 3.96 -41.00 -8.76
CA LEU A 458 4.93 -40.13 -9.42
C LEU A 458 6.04 -40.98 -10.08
N ASN A 459 6.26 -40.80 -11.38
CA ASN A 459 7.34 -41.47 -12.11
C ASN A 459 8.70 -40.99 -11.58
N MET A 460 9.39 -41.83 -10.82
CA MET A 460 10.68 -41.61 -10.15
C MET A 460 11.89 -41.54 -11.12
N GLY A 461 11.71 -41.02 -12.34
CA GLY A 461 12.73 -40.94 -13.39
C GLY A 461 13.76 -39.81 -13.19
N ASP A 462 13.35 -38.73 -12.54
CA ASP A 462 14.18 -37.52 -12.35
C ASP A 462 15.21 -37.66 -11.22
N LEU A 463 15.29 -38.84 -10.58
CA LEU A 463 16.10 -39.08 -9.39
C LEU A 463 17.61 -39.24 -9.60
N LYS A 464 18.13 -39.08 -10.83
CA LYS A 464 19.57 -39.22 -11.07
C LYS A 464 20.41 -38.06 -10.52
N GLN A 465 19.82 -36.89 -10.27
CA GLN A 465 20.49 -35.75 -9.62
C GLN A 465 20.54 -35.85 -8.07
N PHE A 466 19.90 -36.86 -7.46
CA PHE A 466 19.65 -36.93 -6.01
C PHE A 466 20.84 -37.37 -5.14
N LYS A 467 21.97 -37.76 -5.74
CA LYS A 467 23.12 -38.21 -4.93
C LYS A 467 23.89 -37.08 -4.24
N MET A 468 23.63 -35.81 -4.56
CA MET A 468 24.39 -34.68 -4.01
C MET A 468 23.79 -34.06 -2.72
N LEU A 469 22.54 -34.37 -2.35
CA LEU A 469 21.79 -33.64 -1.29
C LEU A 469 21.46 -34.45 -0.03
N ASP A 470 21.85 -35.72 0.05
CA ASP A 470 21.60 -36.62 1.20
C ASP A 470 20.11 -36.69 1.65
N PHE A 471 19.16 -36.36 0.76
CA PHE A 471 17.72 -36.34 1.01
C PHE A 471 17.09 -37.64 0.48
N SER A 472 16.99 -38.66 1.34
CA SER A 472 16.43 -39.97 0.97
C SER A 472 14.90 -39.99 1.11
N LYS A 473 14.25 -40.94 0.42
CA LYS A 473 12.81 -41.21 0.61
C LYS A 473 12.46 -41.45 2.08
N GLU A 474 13.32 -42.16 2.81
CA GLU A 474 13.16 -42.43 4.24
C GLU A 474 13.18 -41.15 5.09
N LYS A 475 14.11 -40.22 4.81
CA LYS A 475 14.17 -38.92 5.48
C LYS A 475 12.94 -38.06 5.17
N LEU A 476 12.47 -38.04 3.92
CA LEU A 476 11.25 -37.33 3.56
C LEU A 476 10.03 -37.88 4.30
N MET A 477 9.87 -39.21 4.37
CA MET A 477 8.80 -39.83 5.14
C MET A 477 8.92 -39.54 6.65
N TYR A 478 10.14 -39.47 7.18
CA TYR A 478 10.38 -39.03 8.56
C TYR A 478 9.89 -37.58 8.79
N TYR A 479 10.11 -36.66 7.85
CA TYR A 479 9.58 -35.29 7.95
C TYR A 479 8.06 -35.23 7.81
N VAL A 480 7.47 -36.02 6.91
CA VAL A 480 6.00 -36.17 6.83
C VAL A 480 5.44 -36.61 8.16
N LYS A 481 6.05 -37.62 8.78
CA LYS A 481 5.65 -38.12 10.10
C LYS A 481 5.76 -37.05 11.19
N THR A 482 6.91 -36.39 11.27
CA THR A 482 7.22 -35.43 12.35
C THR A 482 6.62 -34.04 12.17
N SER A 483 6.09 -33.73 10.98
CA SER A 483 5.34 -32.48 10.72
C SER A 483 3.92 -32.47 11.31
N ASN A 484 3.56 -33.46 12.14
CA ASN A 484 2.24 -33.58 12.75
C ASN A 484 2.29 -33.26 14.24
N PHE A 485 1.25 -32.57 14.72
CA PHE A 485 0.96 -32.42 16.14
C PHE A 485 -0.47 -32.88 16.43
N GLU A 486 -0.59 -34.01 17.12
CA GLU A 486 -1.87 -34.57 17.56
C GLU A 486 -1.94 -34.64 19.08
N CYS A 487 -3.10 -34.28 19.64
CA CYS A 487 -3.34 -34.41 21.06
C CYS A 487 -4.78 -34.79 21.42
N GLU A 488 -4.96 -35.27 22.65
CA GLU A 488 -6.27 -35.70 23.19
C GLU A 488 -7.06 -34.55 23.83
N HIS A 489 -6.61 -33.29 23.68
CA HIS A 489 -7.32 -32.14 24.25
C HIS A 489 -8.71 -32.01 23.60
N PRO A 490 -9.80 -31.80 24.36
CA PRO A 490 -11.17 -31.78 23.81
C PRO A 490 -11.35 -30.73 22.70
N ASP A 491 -10.70 -29.58 22.85
CA ASP A 491 -10.76 -28.50 21.85
C ASP A 491 -9.90 -28.71 20.60
N HIS A 492 -9.05 -29.74 20.56
CA HIS A 492 -8.14 -29.96 19.44
C HIS A 492 -8.89 -30.24 18.13
N VAL A 493 -9.98 -31.00 18.19
CA VAL A 493 -10.77 -31.40 17.03
C VAL A 493 -11.36 -30.19 16.30
N TRP A 494 -11.97 -29.25 17.03
CA TRP A 494 -12.58 -28.09 16.40
C TRP A 494 -11.55 -27.04 15.98
N LYS A 495 -10.46 -26.86 16.74
CA LYS A 495 -9.38 -25.95 16.33
C LYS A 495 -8.67 -26.43 15.06
N ARG A 496 -8.49 -27.74 14.88
CA ARG A 496 -7.98 -28.30 13.61
C ARG A 496 -8.93 -28.01 12.45
N ARG A 497 -10.23 -28.19 12.64
CA ARG A 497 -11.22 -27.86 11.60
C ARG A 497 -11.18 -26.38 11.23
N GLU A 498 -10.99 -25.51 12.21
CA GLU A 498 -10.87 -24.06 11.98
C GLU A 498 -9.68 -23.72 11.10
N VAL A 499 -8.50 -24.30 11.34
CA VAL A 499 -7.33 -24.14 10.46
C VAL A 499 -7.60 -24.66 9.05
N GLY A 500 -8.27 -25.81 8.93
CA GLY A 500 -8.63 -26.36 7.63
C GLY A 500 -9.56 -25.43 6.82
N LEU A 501 -10.52 -24.78 7.48
CA LEU A 501 -11.37 -23.76 6.87
C LEU A 501 -10.56 -22.51 6.49
N GLN A 502 -9.67 -22.07 7.38
CA GLN A 502 -8.82 -20.92 7.14
C GLN A 502 -7.94 -21.11 5.89
N LEU A 503 -7.24 -22.24 5.78
CA LEU A 503 -6.41 -22.53 4.59
C LEU A 503 -7.22 -22.58 3.29
N LEU A 504 -8.43 -23.12 3.32
CA LEU A 504 -9.29 -23.12 2.13
C LEU A 504 -9.79 -21.73 1.76
N GLY A 505 -10.07 -20.90 2.76
CA GLY A 505 -10.50 -19.52 2.55
C GLY A 505 -9.35 -18.66 2.04
N ASP A 506 -8.24 -18.63 2.75
CA ASP A 506 -7.13 -17.70 2.51
C ASP A 506 -6.42 -17.95 1.17
N PHE A 507 -6.48 -19.19 0.65
CA PHE A 507 -5.94 -19.59 -0.65
C PHE A 507 -7.03 -20.02 -1.64
N SER A 508 -8.25 -19.47 -1.52
CA SER A 508 -9.38 -19.85 -2.39
C SER A 508 -9.05 -19.68 -3.86
N ASP A 509 -8.38 -18.58 -4.22
CA ASP A 509 -8.19 -18.16 -5.61
C ASP A 509 -7.18 -19.10 -6.31
N ASP A 510 -6.09 -19.45 -5.62
CA ASP A 510 -5.14 -20.46 -6.07
C ASP A 510 -5.79 -21.83 -6.26
N ILE A 511 -6.62 -22.25 -5.31
CA ILE A 511 -7.33 -23.54 -5.36
C ILE A 511 -8.32 -23.56 -6.53
N ILE A 512 -9.03 -22.46 -6.73
CA ILE A 512 -9.98 -22.27 -7.81
C ILE A 512 -9.26 -22.33 -9.16
N TYR A 513 -8.16 -21.60 -9.30
CA TYR A 513 -7.34 -21.62 -10.51
C TYR A 513 -6.81 -23.03 -10.79
N PHE A 514 -6.23 -23.70 -9.79
CA PHE A 514 -5.71 -25.06 -9.89
C PHE A 514 -6.78 -26.07 -10.33
N THR A 515 -7.97 -26.01 -9.74
CA THR A 515 -9.09 -26.92 -10.09
C THR A 515 -9.71 -26.63 -11.45
N SER A 516 -9.53 -25.43 -12.00
CA SER A 516 -9.94 -25.11 -13.37
C SER A 516 -8.97 -25.70 -14.41
N LYS A 517 -7.66 -25.68 -14.11
CA LYS A 517 -6.58 -26.15 -14.97
C LYS A 517 -6.45 -27.68 -14.99
N HIS A 518 -6.67 -28.32 -13.83
CA HIS A 518 -6.49 -29.76 -13.65
C HIS A 518 -7.81 -30.48 -13.40
N GLN A 519 -7.94 -31.71 -13.89
CA GLN A 519 -9.03 -32.60 -13.48
C GLN A 519 -8.76 -33.10 -12.04
N SER A 520 -9.03 -32.24 -11.07
CA SER A 520 -8.78 -32.48 -9.65
C SER A 520 -9.78 -33.48 -9.06
N SER A 521 -9.33 -34.28 -8.08
CA SER A 521 -10.22 -35.10 -7.25
C SER A 521 -10.94 -34.30 -6.16
N PHE A 522 -10.61 -33.01 -6.00
CA PHE A 522 -11.21 -32.16 -5.00
C PHE A 522 -12.60 -31.70 -5.45
N GLU A 523 -13.64 -32.30 -4.86
CA GLU A 523 -15.03 -32.02 -5.20
C GLU A 523 -15.54 -30.79 -4.45
N ILE A 524 -15.30 -29.61 -5.03
CA ILE A 524 -15.79 -28.30 -4.51
C ILE A 524 -17.29 -28.35 -4.18
N THR A 525 -18.10 -29.02 -4.99
CA THR A 525 -19.55 -29.19 -4.76
C THR A 525 -19.86 -29.87 -3.43
N ASN A 526 -19.14 -30.94 -3.09
CA ASN A 526 -19.34 -31.67 -1.83
C ASN A 526 -18.84 -30.86 -0.62
N LEU A 527 -17.73 -30.15 -0.78
CA LEU A 527 -17.26 -29.20 0.24
C LEU A 527 -18.35 -28.17 0.57
N ILE A 528 -18.90 -27.50 -0.46
CA ILE A 528 -19.91 -26.45 -0.28
C ILE A 528 -21.17 -27.01 0.41
N GLN A 529 -21.63 -28.21 0.02
CA GLN A 529 -22.79 -28.83 0.68
C GLN A 529 -22.54 -29.07 2.16
N ASN A 530 -21.38 -29.62 2.51
CA ASN A 530 -21.01 -29.88 3.90
C ASN A 530 -20.88 -28.57 4.71
N LEU A 531 -20.24 -27.55 4.14
CA LEU A 531 -20.14 -26.23 4.78
C LEU A 531 -21.52 -25.59 4.96
N THR A 532 -22.41 -25.70 3.99
CA THR A 532 -23.79 -25.19 4.10
C THR A 532 -24.54 -25.85 5.26
N MET A 533 -24.36 -27.17 5.45
CA MET A 533 -24.93 -27.89 6.59
C MET A 533 -24.33 -27.43 7.92
N GLU A 534 -23.02 -27.23 7.98
CA GLU A 534 -22.33 -26.72 9.17
C GLU A 534 -22.78 -25.30 9.56
N ILE A 535 -23.10 -24.46 8.56
CA ILE A 535 -23.62 -23.11 8.78
C ILE A 535 -25.07 -23.16 9.28
N ASP A 536 -25.92 -24.09 8.83
CA ASP A 536 -27.31 -24.16 9.31
C ASP A 536 -27.42 -24.78 10.72
N ASP A 537 -26.42 -25.52 11.19
CA ASP A 537 -26.42 -26.16 12.52
C ASP A 537 -26.42 -25.13 13.66
N GLU A 538 -27.41 -25.22 14.54
CA GLU A 538 -27.54 -24.38 15.75
C GLU A 538 -26.57 -24.77 16.86
N ASN A 539 -26.03 -25.99 16.83
CA ASN A 539 -25.09 -26.50 17.84
C ASN A 539 -23.63 -26.33 17.42
N CYS A 540 -23.36 -25.82 16.22
CA CYS A 540 -22.01 -25.57 15.74
C CYS A 540 -21.31 -24.51 16.59
N ILE A 541 -20.00 -24.66 16.78
CA ILE A 541 -19.19 -23.68 17.51
C ILE A 541 -19.22 -22.36 16.72
N PRO A 542 -19.58 -21.22 17.32
CA PRO A 542 -19.74 -19.94 16.64
C PRO A 542 -18.52 -19.51 15.80
N ILE A 543 -17.31 -19.79 16.27
CA ILE A 543 -16.07 -19.50 15.53
C ILE A 543 -15.97 -20.35 14.26
N LEU A 544 -16.27 -21.65 14.34
CA LEU A 544 -16.30 -22.54 13.17
C LEU A 544 -17.40 -22.13 12.18
N GLN A 545 -18.59 -21.81 12.69
CA GLN A 545 -19.69 -21.34 11.89
C GLN A 545 -19.33 -20.04 11.14
N SER A 546 -18.67 -19.10 11.82
CA SER A 546 -18.19 -17.86 11.22
C SER A 546 -17.12 -18.13 10.15
N LYS A 547 -16.14 -19.00 10.44
CA LYS A 547 -15.10 -19.36 9.47
C LYS A 547 -15.65 -20.12 8.26
N ALA A 548 -16.66 -20.97 8.45
CA ALA A 548 -17.36 -21.63 7.35
C ALA A 548 -18.10 -20.63 6.45
N LEU A 549 -18.79 -19.63 7.04
CA LEU A 549 -19.43 -18.52 6.32
C LEU A 549 -18.42 -17.69 5.51
N LEU A 550 -17.28 -17.36 6.10
CA LEU A 550 -16.23 -16.61 5.41
C LEU A 550 -15.67 -17.43 4.24
N THR A 551 -15.29 -18.68 4.50
CA THR A 551 -14.74 -19.59 3.48
C THR A 551 -15.69 -19.75 2.30
N ILE A 552 -16.96 -20.06 2.55
CA ILE A 552 -17.93 -20.28 1.47
C ILE A 552 -18.19 -19.00 0.66
N SER A 553 -18.08 -17.82 1.29
CA SER A 553 -18.21 -16.53 0.61
C SER A 553 -17.06 -16.29 -0.39
N LYS A 554 -15.83 -16.72 -0.06
CA LYS A 554 -14.66 -16.63 -0.95
C LYS A 554 -14.82 -17.53 -2.20
N PHE A 555 -15.47 -18.69 -2.08
CA PHE A 555 -15.80 -19.55 -3.23
C PHE A 555 -17.01 -19.09 -4.06
N SER A 556 -17.79 -18.11 -3.61
CA SER A 556 -19.14 -17.77 -4.11
C SER A 556 -19.25 -17.62 -5.63
N GLU A 557 -18.23 -17.09 -6.30
CA GLU A 557 -18.21 -16.90 -7.75
C GLU A 557 -18.25 -18.24 -8.52
N ILE A 558 -17.41 -19.20 -8.15
CA ILE A 558 -17.46 -20.54 -8.75
C ILE A 558 -18.82 -21.18 -8.49
N ILE A 559 -19.37 -21.02 -7.28
CA ILE A 559 -20.64 -21.65 -6.91
C ILE A 559 -21.75 -21.10 -7.81
N ALA A 560 -21.82 -19.78 -7.97
CA ALA A 560 -22.78 -19.11 -8.82
C ALA A 560 -22.67 -19.57 -10.29
N ALA A 561 -21.45 -19.73 -10.80
CA ALA A 561 -21.21 -20.12 -12.18
C ALA A 561 -21.49 -21.61 -12.47
N LYS A 562 -21.06 -22.52 -11.58
CA LYS A 562 -21.04 -23.98 -11.84
C LYS A 562 -22.10 -24.77 -11.09
N ASN A 563 -22.55 -24.31 -9.91
CA ASN A 563 -23.39 -25.07 -8.98
C ASN A 563 -24.65 -24.28 -8.55
N LYS A 564 -25.49 -23.93 -9.53
CA LYS A 564 -26.69 -23.08 -9.34
C LYS A 564 -27.66 -23.58 -8.27
N GLU A 565 -27.84 -24.91 -8.17
CA GLU A 565 -28.76 -25.54 -7.21
C GLU A 565 -28.38 -25.28 -5.75
N ILE A 566 -27.09 -25.05 -5.47
CA ILE A 566 -26.55 -24.87 -4.12
C ILE A 566 -26.38 -23.38 -3.78
N PHE A 567 -26.22 -22.53 -4.80
CA PHE A 567 -25.97 -21.10 -4.61
C PHE A 567 -27.17 -20.34 -4.00
N LEU A 568 -28.40 -20.59 -4.45
CA LEU A 568 -29.58 -19.90 -3.88
C LEU A 568 -29.88 -20.31 -2.42
N PRO A 569 -29.82 -21.61 -2.04
CA PRO A 569 -29.89 -22.02 -0.63
C PRO A 569 -28.84 -21.35 0.27
N LEU A 570 -27.65 -21.08 -0.26
CA LEU A 570 -26.57 -20.46 0.51
C LEU A 570 -26.94 -19.06 0.99
N PHE A 571 -27.59 -18.25 0.15
CA PHE A 571 -28.09 -16.92 0.56
C PHE A 571 -29.10 -17.06 1.71
N GLN A 572 -30.02 -18.02 1.61
CA GLN A 572 -31.03 -18.26 2.64
C GLN A 572 -30.40 -18.65 3.98
N VAL A 573 -29.45 -19.59 3.98
CA VAL A 573 -28.74 -20.05 5.19
C VAL A 573 -27.90 -18.93 5.80
N SER A 574 -27.20 -18.15 4.97
CA SER A 574 -26.43 -16.98 5.42
C SER A 574 -27.33 -15.90 6.02
N SER A 575 -28.50 -15.66 5.42
CA SER A 575 -29.50 -14.71 5.94
C SER A 575 -30.06 -15.10 7.30
N LYS A 576 -30.30 -16.39 7.56
CA LYS A 576 -30.71 -16.85 8.91
C LYS A 576 -29.65 -16.55 9.97
N CYS A 577 -28.38 -16.50 9.58
CA CYS A 577 -27.27 -16.25 10.49
C CYS A 577 -27.20 -14.79 10.99
N LEU A 578 -27.90 -13.85 10.34
CA LEU A 578 -28.04 -12.46 10.80
C LEU A 578 -28.93 -12.30 12.04
N SER A 579 -29.83 -13.25 12.26
CA SER A 579 -30.84 -13.15 13.32
C SER A 579 -30.24 -12.96 14.71
N LYS A 580 -30.97 -12.24 15.57
CA LYS A 580 -30.56 -11.97 16.97
C LYS A 580 -30.33 -13.23 17.83
N ASN A 581 -30.77 -14.39 17.37
CA ASN A 581 -30.57 -15.68 18.06
C ASN A 581 -29.13 -16.20 17.92
N ARG A 582 -28.36 -15.70 16.95
CA ARG A 582 -26.97 -16.07 16.74
C ARG A 582 -26.03 -15.14 17.51
N GLN A 583 -24.80 -15.61 17.78
CA GLN A 583 -23.78 -14.78 18.41
C GLN A 583 -23.28 -13.70 17.46
N LEU A 584 -22.87 -12.55 18.00
CA LEU A 584 -22.44 -11.40 17.22
C LEU A 584 -21.36 -11.69 16.16
N PRO A 585 -20.29 -12.49 16.42
CA PRO A 585 -19.29 -12.76 15.38
C PRO A 585 -19.85 -13.48 14.15
N VAL A 586 -20.79 -14.41 14.36
CA VAL A 586 -21.49 -15.13 13.28
C VAL A 586 -22.36 -14.15 12.50
N ARG A 587 -23.07 -13.26 13.20
CA ARG A 587 -23.94 -12.24 12.59
C ARG A 587 -23.15 -11.24 11.74
N MET A 588 -22.01 -10.75 12.24
CA MET A 588 -21.12 -9.84 11.50
C MET A 588 -20.53 -10.53 10.26
N THR A 589 -20.03 -11.75 10.41
CA THR A 589 -19.46 -12.51 9.28
C THR A 589 -20.54 -12.87 8.26
N ALA A 590 -21.77 -13.13 8.71
CA ALA A 590 -22.91 -13.34 7.82
C ALA A 590 -23.25 -12.09 7.01
N ALA A 591 -23.15 -10.88 7.58
CA ALA A 591 -23.34 -9.65 6.83
C ALA A 591 -22.33 -9.55 5.67
N LYS A 592 -21.03 -9.75 5.94
CA LYS A 592 -19.99 -9.79 4.90
C LYS A 592 -20.28 -10.87 3.84
N ALA A 593 -20.61 -12.09 4.26
CA ALA A 593 -20.91 -13.17 3.33
C ALA A 593 -22.11 -12.82 2.43
N ILE A 594 -23.15 -12.17 2.98
CA ILE A 594 -24.31 -11.69 2.22
C ILE A 594 -23.91 -10.62 1.22
N THR A 595 -23.02 -9.69 1.55
CA THR A 595 -22.47 -8.71 0.61
C THR A 595 -21.88 -9.42 -0.62
N ASN A 596 -20.95 -10.36 -0.39
CA ASN A 596 -20.28 -11.10 -1.46
C ASN A 596 -21.29 -11.91 -2.31
N ILE A 597 -22.22 -12.62 -1.66
CA ILE A 597 -23.24 -13.40 -2.36
C ILE A 597 -24.18 -12.49 -3.16
N ALA A 598 -24.59 -11.34 -2.61
CA ALA A 598 -25.49 -10.39 -3.27
C ALA A 598 -24.87 -9.81 -4.55
N HIS A 599 -23.58 -9.45 -4.53
CA HIS A 599 -22.87 -9.01 -5.74
C HIS A 599 -22.87 -10.07 -6.83
N LYS A 600 -22.64 -11.35 -6.48
CA LYS A 600 -22.67 -12.44 -7.48
C LYS A 600 -24.09 -12.75 -7.95
N LEU A 601 -25.11 -12.61 -7.09
CA LEU A 601 -26.52 -12.73 -7.50
C LEU A 601 -26.90 -11.66 -8.53
N ASP A 602 -26.46 -10.42 -8.34
CA ASP A 602 -26.65 -9.31 -9.29
C ASP A 602 -25.91 -9.59 -10.62
N LYS A 603 -24.61 -9.93 -10.57
CA LYS A 603 -23.78 -10.27 -11.74
C LYS A 603 -24.37 -11.42 -12.58
N PHE A 604 -24.89 -12.47 -11.93
CA PHE A 604 -25.43 -13.67 -12.58
C PHE A 604 -26.97 -13.72 -12.63
N GLN A 605 -27.66 -12.60 -12.42
CA GLN A 605 -29.12 -12.55 -12.29
C GLN A 605 -29.86 -13.24 -13.45
N GLY A 606 -29.45 -13.01 -14.70
CA GLY A 606 -30.06 -13.62 -15.89
C GLY A 606 -29.91 -15.16 -15.97
N GLN A 607 -28.95 -15.72 -15.25
CA GLN A 607 -28.69 -17.17 -15.21
C GLN A 607 -29.36 -17.87 -14.02
N LEU A 608 -29.61 -17.14 -12.92
CA LEU A 608 -30.08 -17.67 -11.65
C LEU A 608 -31.58 -17.39 -11.41
N ASN A 609 -32.15 -16.34 -12.00
CA ASN A 609 -33.55 -15.94 -11.76
C ASN A 609 -34.50 -16.26 -12.94
N GLN A 610 -34.34 -17.44 -13.57
CA GLN A 610 -35.09 -17.76 -14.79
C GLN A 610 -36.56 -18.11 -14.56
N ASN A 611 -36.95 -18.48 -13.32
CA ASN A 611 -38.30 -18.95 -12.97
C ASN A 611 -38.89 -18.30 -11.70
N GLY A 612 -38.43 -17.10 -11.31
CA GLY A 612 -38.87 -16.45 -10.06
C GLY A 612 -38.36 -17.15 -8.79
N GLU A 613 -37.26 -17.89 -8.90
CA GLU A 613 -36.66 -18.69 -7.82
C GLU A 613 -36.23 -17.83 -6.62
N TYR A 614 -35.98 -16.54 -6.82
CA TYR A 614 -35.61 -15.61 -5.75
C TYR A 614 -36.65 -15.55 -4.63
N SER A 615 -37.94 -15.64 -4.98
CA SER A 615 -39.03 -15.67 -4.01
C SER A 615 -39.05 -16.96 -3.16
N LYS A 616 -38.59 -18.08 -3.73
CA LYS A 616 -38.53 -19.38 -3.03
C LYS A 616 -37.45 -19.42 -1.95
N TYR A 617 -36.34 -18.70 -2.17
CA TYR A 617 -35.18 -18.67 -1.26
C TYR A 617 -35.11 -17.40 -0.40
N ASN A 618 -36.22 -16.65 -0.32
CA ASN A 618 -36.33 -15.44 0.50
C ASN A 618 -35.29 -14.35 0.17
N ILE A 619 -34.86 -14.25 -1.09
CA ILE A 619 -33.86 -13.26 -1.51
C ILE A 619 -34.42 -11.83 -1.41
N ASP A 620 -35.72 -11.66 -1.65
CA ASP A 620 -36.42 -10.38 -1.51
C ASP A 620 -36.93 -10.11 -0.07
N ASN A 621 -36.53 -10.91 0.93
CA ASN A 621 -37.04 -10.74 2.29
C ASN A 621 -36.44 -9.50 2.97
N THR A 622 -37.27 -8.49 3.20
CA THR A 622 -36.86 -7.21 3.80
C THR A 622 -36.52 -7.30 5.29
N ASP A 623 -36.92 -8.37 5.99
CA ASP A 623 -36.65 -8.54 7.43
C ASP A 623 -35.14 -8.56 7.74
N ILE A 624 -34.31 -9.01 6.79
CA ILE A 624 -32.84 -9.04 6.93
C ILE A 624 -32.25 -7.65 7.19
N LEU A 625 -32.92 -6.59 6.70
CA LEU A 625 -32.47 -5.21 6.91
C LEU A 625 -32.58 -4.80 8.38
N LEU A 626 -33.61 -5.27 9.07
CA LEU A 626 -33.77 -4.99 10.50
C LEU A 626 -32.68 -5.65 11.32
N ASP A 627 -32.25 -6.86 10.93
CA ASP A 627 -31.13 -7.53 11.56
C ASP A 627 -29.80 -6.80 11.29
N LEU A 628 -29.55 -6.32 10.06
CA LEU A 628 -28.35 -5.54 9.72
C LEU A 628 -28.29 -4.21 10.48
N LEU A 629 -29.41 -3.47 10.55
CA LEU A 629 -29.48 -2.22 11.32
C LEU A 629 -29.32 -2.46 12.84
N ASP A 630 -29.77 -3.61 13.36
CA ASP A 630 -29.51 -3.98 14.76
C ASP A 630 -28.03 -4.31 15.00
N ILE A 631 -27.37 -5.01 14.08
CA ILE A 631 -25.94 -5.33 14.15
C ILE A 631 -25.10 -4.05 14.17
N MET A 632 -25.48 -3.03 13.39
CA MET A 632 -24.80 -1.74 13.32
C MET A 632 -24.57 -1.08 14.69
N GLN A 633 -25.47 -1.30 15.66
CA GLN A 633 -25.36 -0.74 17.01
C GLN A 633 -24.19 -1.32 17.83
N TYR A 634 -23.65 -2.46 17.40
CA TYR A 634 -22.55 -3.17 18.06
C TYR A 634 -21.25 -3.14 17.24
N ALA A 635 -21.29 -2.58 16.04
CA ALA A 635 -20.13 -2.45 15.17
C ALA A 635 -19.18 -1.37 15.68
N SER A 636 -17.89 -1.66 15.62
CA SER A 636 -16.82 -0.67 15.78
C SER A 636 -16.68 0.19 14.53
N GLU A 637 -15.86 1.25 14.58
CA GLU A 637 -15.54 2.09 13.42
C GLU A 637 -15.02 1.26 12.24
N GLU A 638 -14.14 0.30 12.49
CA GLU A 638 -13.53 -0.53 11.44
C GLU A 638 -14.47 -1.61 10.88
N THR A 639 -15.47 -2.05 11.66
CA THR A 639 -16.42 -3.10 11.24
C THR A 639 -17.74 -2.55 10.72
N LEU A 640 -17.99 -1.25 10.88
CA LEU A 640 -19.17 -0.55 10.37
C LEU A 640 -19.26 -0.64 8.85
N ILE A 641 -18.12 -0.58 8.15
CA ILE A 641 -18.05 -0.65 6.69
C ILE A 641 -18.71 -1.93 6.15
N ILE A 642 -18.55 -3.05 6.84
CA ILE A 642 -19.13 -4.34 6.43
C ILE A 642 -20.67 -4.24 6.37
N ILE A 643 -21.27 -3.61 7.37
CA ILE A 643 -22.73 -3.44 7.44
C ILE A 643 -23.21 -2.47 6.37
N LEU A 644 -22.48 -1.38 6.14
CA LEU A 644 -22.81 -0.40 5.10
C LEU A 644 -22.72 -1.02 3.70
N ASP A 645 -21.66 -1.77 3.41
CA ASP A 645 -21.49 -2.49 2.15
C ASP A 645 -22.59 -3.52 1.94
N SER A 646 -23.01 -4.23 2.99
CA SER A 646 -24.17 -5.13 2.91
C SER A 646 -25.45 -4.40 2.50
N LEU A 647 -25.72 -3.22 3.08
CA LEU A 647 -26.90 -2.43 2.74
C LEU A 647 -26.84 -1.92 1.29
N VAL A 648 -25.67 -1.46 0.84
CA VAL A 648 -25.42 -1.02 -0.54
C VAL A 648 -25.58 -2.17 -1.53
N ALA A 649 -25.01 -3.34 -1.26
CA ALA A 649 -25.10 -4.52 -2.12
C ALA A 649 -26.55 -5.04 -2.22
N LEU A 650 -27.28 -5.10 -1.10
CA LEU A 650 -28.69 -5.48 -1.11
C LEU A 650 -29.56 -4.48 -1.89
N ASN A 651 -29.30 -3.18 -1.75
CA ASN A 651 -30.03 -2.14 -2.50
C ASN A 651 -29.86 -2.25 -4.02
N LYS A 652 -28.67 -2.66 -4.50
CA LYS A 652 -28.43 -2.96 -5.92
C LYS A 652 -29.20 -4.22 -6.35
N LEU A 653 -29.22 -5.26 -5.51
CA LEU A 653 -29.87 -6.54 -5.81
C LEU A 653 -31.39 -6.43 -5.99
N SER A 654 -32.09 -5.65 -5.16
CA SER A 654 -33.55 -5.49 -5.24
C SER A 654 -34.03 -4.11 -4.79
N HIS A 655 -34.77 -3.42 -5.66
CA HIS A 655 -35.36 -2.11 -5.34
C HIS A 655 -36.38 -2.13 -4.18
N LYS A 656 -36.81 -3.31 -3.72
CA LYS A 656 -37.71 -3.44 -2.56
C LYS A 656 -37.04 -3.08 -1.23
N PHE A 657 -35.72 -3.15 -1.15
CA PHE A 657 -34.98 -2.85 0.08
C PHE A 657 -34.91 -1.33 0.36
N GLN A 658 -34.81 -0.52 -0.69
CA GLN A 658 -34.56 0.92 -0.57
C GLN A 658 -35.61 1.64 0.30
N PRO A 659 -36.94 1.43 0.14
CA PRO A 659 -37.93 2.13 0.95
C PRO A 659 -37.86 1.77 2.44
N ILE A 660 -37.57 0.50 2.75
CA ILE A 660 -37.47 0.00 4.12
C ILE A 660 -36.23 0.56 4.82
N ILE A 661 -35.07 0.55 4.14
CA ILE A 661 -33.84 1.17 4.67
C ILE A 661 -34.07 2.66 4.93
N ALA A 662 -34.70 3.36 3.97
CA ALA A 662 -34.99 4.78 4.11
C ALA A 662 -35.99 5.06 5.25
N GLU A 663 -37.02 4.24 5.43
CA GLU A 663 -38.01 4.43 6.48
C GLU A 663 -37.41 4.22 7.88
N VAL A 664 -36.68 3.12 8.06
CA VAL A 664 -36.17 2.67 9.37
C VAL A 664 -34.82 3.35 9.70
N GLY A 665 -33.89 3.38 8.74
CA GLY A 665 -32.50 3.78 8.96
C GLY A 665 -32.18 5.27 8.75
N LYS A 666 -33.14 6.10 8.32
CA LYS A 666 -32.88 7.53 8.00
C LYS A 666 -32.18 8.33 9.11
N LYS A 667 -32.45 8.04 10.38
CA LYS A 667 -31.79 8.72 11.51
C LYS A 667 -30.36 8.25 11.69
N ASP A 668 -30.14 6.94 11.60
CA ASP A 668 -28.82 6.32 11.73
C ASP A 668 -27.93 6.78 10.57
N ILE A 669 -28.45 6.83 9.34
CA ILE A 669 -27.72 7.34 8.16
C ILE A 669 -27.32 8.80 8.33
N LEU A 670 -28.21 9.68 8.84
CA LEU A 670 -27.83 11.06 9.14
C LEU A 670 -26.73 11.12 10.22
N GLN A 671 -26.85 10.32 11.27
CA GLN A 671 -25.84 10.26 12.33
C GLN A 671 -24.49 9.80 11.80
N LEU A 672 -24.46 8.73 11.00
CA LEU A 672 -23.25 8.22 10.37
C LEU A 672 -22.61 9.26 9.45
N PHE A 673 -23.40 9.96 8.64
CA PHE A 673 -22.91 11.08 7.84
C PHE A 673 -22.25 12.14 8.74
N THR A 674 -22.93 12.59 9.80
CA THR A 674 -22.35 13.63 10.67
C THR A 674 -21.05 13.20 11.36
N LEU A 675 -20.92 11.92 11.74
CA LEU A 675 -19.74 11.40 12.43
C LEU A 675 -18.58 11.08 11.49
N PHE A 676 -18.86 10.52 10.30
CA PHE A 676 -17.84 9.89 9.43
C PHE A 676 -17.67 10.55 8.06
N HIS A 677 -18.27 11.71 7.79
CA HIS A 677 -18.15 12.40 6.49
C HIS A 677 -16.70 12.71 6.04
N GLN A 678 -15.73 12.81 6.96
CA GLN A 678 -14.32 13.02 6.63
C GLN A 678 -13.52 11.72 6.52
N GLU A 679 -14.05 10.63 7.04
CA GLU A 679 -13.40 9.33 6.97
C GLU A 679 -13.57 8.77 5.55
N ASN A 680 -12.48 8.28 4.98
CA ASN A 680 -12.40 8.05 3.54
C ASN A 680 -13.24 6.85 3.09
N VAL A 681 -13.35 5.81 3.92
CA VAL A 681 -13.99 4.54 3.53
C VAL A 681 -15.49 4.56 3.88
N VAL A 682 -15.80 4.69 5.16
CA VAL A 682 -17.16 4.78 5.71
C VAL A 682 -17.90 5.99 5.14
N GLY A 683 -17.25 7.17 5.09
CA GLY A 683 -17.87 8.39 4.57
C GLY A 683 -18.32 8.23 3.12
N ARG A 684 -17.49 7.63 2.26
CA ARG A 684 -17.83 7.34 0.86
C ARG A 684 -18.99 6.36 0.75
N THR A 685 -18.96 5.26 1.48
CA THR A 685 -20.04 4.25 1.44
C THR A 685 -21.36 4.82 1.94
N VAL A 686 -21.35 5.71 2.96
CA VAL A 686 -22.55 6.42 3.40
C VAL A 686 -23.11 7.33 2.29
N ILE A 687 -22.25 8.07 1.59
CA ILE A 687 -22.66 8.94 0.48
C ILE A 687 -23.24 8.11 -0.68
N GLU A 688 -22.62 6.97 -1.02
CA GLU A 688 -23.13 6.06 -2.04
C GLU A 688 -24.49 5.46 -1.65
N LEU A 689 -24.67 5.07 -0.38
CA LEU A 689 -25.96 4.63 0.14
C LEU A 689 -27.02 5.73 0.00
N ILE A 690 -26.70 6.98 0.35
CA ILE A 690 -27.62 8.13 0.18
C ILE A 690 -27.96 8.33 -1.31
N LYS A 691 -26.99 8.20 -2.21
CA LYS A 691 -27.21 8.30 -3.67
C LYS A 691 -28.19 7.25 -4.16
N GLN A 692 -28.02 5.99 -3.78
CA GLN A 692 -28.93 4.90 -4.17
C GLN A 692 -30.34 5.07 -3.60
N LEU A 693 -30.45 5.41 -2.32
CA LEU A 693 -31.76 5.65 -1.68
C LEU A 693 -32.48 6.84 -2.31
N SER A 694 -31.74 7.86 -2.74
CA SER A 694 -32.33 9.05 -3.38
C SER A 694 -32.95 8.74 -4.76
N GLN A 695 -32.48 7.73 -5.49
CA GLN A 695 -32.99 7.39 -6.82
C GLN A 695 -34.44 6.87 -6.81
N ASN A 696 -34.91 6.32 -5.69
CA ASN A 696 -36.27 5.81 -5.54
C ASN A 696 -37.19 6.85 -4.90
N LYS A 697 -38.37 7.04 -5.49
CA LYS A 697 -39.33 8.09 -5.07
C LYS A 697 -39.77 8.01 -3.61
N GLU A 698 -40.10 6.82 -3.12
CA GLU A 698 -40.58 6.63 -1.74
C GLU A 698 -39.43 6.79 -0.73
N SER A 699 -38.28 6.23 -1.10
CA SER A 699 -37.04 6.29 -0.30
C SER A 699 -36.52 7.73 -0.18
N PHE A 700 -36.55 8.49 -1.28
CA PHE A 700 -36.18 9.90 -1.33
C PHE A 700 -36.96 10.72 -0.29
N GLN A 701 -38.28 10.57 -0.23
CA GLN A 701 -39.12 11.33 0.70
C GLN A 701 -38.74 11.05 2.17
N ASN A 702 -38.45 9.79 2.47
CA ASN A 702 -38.05 9.37 3.81
C ASN A 702 -36.68 9.93 4.22
N ILE A 703 -35.66 9.80 3.37
CA ILE A 703 -34.30 10.32 3.66
C ILE A 703 -34.29 11.85 3.66
N PHE A 704 -34.88 12.47 2.65
CA PHE A 704 -34.89 13.93 2.52
C PHE A 704 -35.60 14.60 3.70
N SER A 705 -36.64 13.99 4.28
CA SER A 705 -37.33 14.54 5.46
C SER A 705 -36.41 14.79 6.68
N VAL A 706 -35.30 14.06 6.77
CA VAL A 706 -34.32 14.15 7.87
C VAL A 706 -33.14 15.03 7.50
N PHE A 707 -32.69 15.00 6.24
CA PHE A 707 -31.61 15.85 5.74
C PHE A 707 -32.07 17.29 5.45
N GLN A 708 -33.33 17.51 5.10
CA GLN A 708 -33.87 18.82 4.72
C GLN A 708 -33.64 19.89 5.81
N PRO A 709 -34.00 19.69 7.10
CA PRO A 709 -33.73 20.69 8.13
C PRO A 709 -32.23 21.00 8.24
N PHE A 710 -31.38 19.98 8.14
CA PHE A 710 -29.94 20.13 8.25
C PHE A 710 -29.34 20.96 7.10
N ILE A 711 -29.85 20.74 5.88
CA ILE A 711 -29.47 21.54 4.68
C ILE A 711 -29.93 22.99 4.84
N LEU A 712 -31.17 23.22 5.27
CA LEU A 712 -31.73 24.56 5.43
C LEU A 712 -31.03 25.35 6.54
N ASP A 713 -30.74 24.73 7.69
CA ASP A 713 -29.99 25.34 8.79
C ASP A 713 -28.57 25.72 8.34
N CYS A 714 -27.90 24.84 7.59
CA CYS A 714 -26.58 25.12 7.02
C CYS A 714 -26.60 26.37 6.13
N ILE A 715 -27.64 26.50 5.30
CA ILE A 715 -27.81 27.65 4.41
C ILE A 715 -28.14 28.92 5.18
N GLU A 716 -28.93 28.83 6.24
CA GLU A 716 -29.21 29.98 7.10
C GLU A 716 -27.91 30.49 7.75
N ILE A 717 -27.07 29.58 8.26
CA ILE A 717 -25.74 29.92 8.80
C ILE A 717 -24.88 30.59 7.73
N VAL A 718 -24.79 29.99 6.54
CA VAL A 718 -24.06 30.57 5.40
C VAL A 718 -24.56 31.98 5.09
N ASN A 719 -25.87 32.18 5.01
CA ASN A 719 -26.48 33.50 4.74
C ASN A 719 -26.19 34.53 5.84
N GLN A 720 -26.26 34.13 7.11
CA GLN A 720 -25.94 35.01 8.23
C GLN A 720 -24.47 35.45 8.19
N GLN A 721 -23.55 34.54 7.90
CA GLN A 721 -22.11 34.84 7.81
C GLN A 721 -21.77 35.73 6.60
N LEU A 722 -22.40 35.46 5.44
CA LEU A 722 -22.32 36.30 4.25
C LEU A 722 -22.75 37.76 4.53
N GLN A 723 -23.77 37.95 5.36
CA GLN A 723 -24.27 39.28 5.69
C GLN A 723 -23.41 40.04 6.70
N GLN A 724 -22.71 39.34 7.61
CA GLN A 724 -22.01 39.96 8.73
C GLN A 724 -20.55 40.33 8.42
N ASN A 725 -19.74 39.39 7.91
CA ASN A 725 -18.28 39.58 7.83
C ASN A 725 -17.61 39.11 6.53
N ASN A 726 -18.35 38.52 5.57
CA ASN A 726 -17.78 37.82 4.41
C ASN A 726 -16.67 36.81 4.78
N ASP A 727 -16.75 36.26 6.00
CA ASP A 727 -15.81 35.28 6.50
C ASP A 727 -16.48 33.90 6.50
N VAL A 728 -15.75 32.92 5.97
CA VAL A 728 -16.22 31.55 5.76
C VAL A 728 -15.52 30.58 6.74
N SER A 729 -14.58 31.09 7.56
CA SER A 729 -13.79 30.31 8.53
C SER A 729 -14.62 29.60 9.61
N SER A 730 -15.87 30.02 9.81
CA SER A 730 -16.78 29.44 10.81
C SER A 730 -17.58 28.22 10.31
N LEU A 731 -17.49 27.87 9.01
CA LEU A 731 -18.18 26.69 8.48
C LEU A 731 -17.49 25.41 8.97
N ARG A 732 -18.27 24.44 9.43
CA ARG A 732 -17.72 23.15 9.86
C ARG A 732 -17.48 22.27 8.63
N PRO A 733 -16.53 21.32 8.66
CA PRO A 733 -16.29 20.41 7.54
C PRO A 733 -17.51 19.60 7.09
N GLN A 734 -18.42 19.25 8.03
CA GLN A 734 -19.68 18.59 7.71
C GLN A 734 -20.61 19.48 6.87
N ASP A 735 -20.59 20.80 7.10
CA ASP A 735 -21.39 21.77 6.37
C ASP A 735 -20.87 21.88 4.92
N ILE A 736 -19.55 21.76 4.72
CA ILE A 736 -18.90 21.71 3.39
C ILE A 736 -19.34 20.46 2.63
N THR A 737 -19.24 19.29 3.25
CA THR A 737 -19.58 18.00 2.61
C THR A 737 -21.07 17.90 2.31
N LEU A 738 -21.92 18.48 3.18
CA LEU A 738 -23.37 18.54 2.99
C LEU A 738 -23.76 19.28 1.69
N MET A 739 -22.99 20.29 1.28
CA MET A 739 -23.22 20.99 0.01
C MET A 739 -23.05 20.08 -1.21
N GLY A 740 -22.10 19.14 -1.16
CA GLY A 740 -21.92 18.12 -2.19
C GLY A 740 -23.12 17.17 -2.26
N ILE A 741 -23.57 16.65 -1.11
CA ILE A 741 -24.74 15.75 -1.01
C ILE A 741 -26.04 16.44 -1.43
N THR A 742 -26.17 17.76 -1.18
CA THR A 742 -27.32 18.54 -1.65
C THR A 742 -27.50 18.41 -3.16
N GLY A 743 -26.39 18.33 -3.91
CA GLY A 743 -26.38 18.02 -5.34
C GLY A 743 -27.12 16.71 -5.70
N ILE A 744 -26.95 15.66 -4.89
CA ILE A 744 -27.62 14.36 -5.07
C ILE A 744 -29.14 14.50 -4.89
N PHE A 745 -29.58 15.22 -3.85
CA PHE A 745 -31.01 15.44 -3.62
C PHE A 745 -31.66 16.28 -4.71
N ILE A 746 -30.95 17.26 -5.26
CA ILE A 746 -31.42 18.06 -6.42
C ILE A 746 -31.64 17.16 -7.63
N THR A 747 -30.68 16.28 -7.95
CA THR A 747 -30.81 15.39 -9.11
C THR A 747 -31.97 14.42 -9.03
N ASN A 748 -32.38 14.04 -7.82
CA ASN A 748 -33.41 13.03 -7.61
C ASN A 748 -34.71 13.58 -7.00
N SER A 749 -34.92 14.90 -6.94
CA SER A 749 -36.13 15.48 -6.38
C SER A 749 -37.39 15.04 -7.15
N VAL A 750 -38.39 14.48 -6.47
CA VAL A 750 -39.54 13.87 -7.14
C VAL A 750 -40.87 14.62 -6.93
N ASP A 751 -40.98 15.43 -5.87
CA ASP A 751 -42.18 16.21 -5.55
C ASP A 751 -41.94 17.72 -5.55
N THR A 752 -43.01 18.48 -5.78
CA THR A 752 -42.96 19.93 -5.94
C THR A 752 -42.48 20.64 -4.67
N ASN A 753 -42.81 20.15 -3.48
CA ASN A 753 -42.43 20.81 -2.23
C ASN A 753 -40.93 20.67 -1.99
N SER A 754 -40.39 19.44 -2.08
CA SER A 754 -38.95 19.20 -1.97
C SER A 754 -38.17 19.99 -3.01
N TYR A 755 -38.71 20.11 -4.22
CA TYR A 755 -38.11 20.93 -5.27
C TYR A 755 -38.11 22.43 -4.89
N GLU A 756 -39.22 22.97 -4.40
CA GLU A 756 -39.31 24.37 -3.95
C GLU A 756 -38.35 24.68 -2.79
N ASP A 757 -38.23 23.78 -1.82
CA ASP A 757 -37.29 23.91 -0.70
C ASP A 757 -35.83 23.92 -1.18
N LEU A 758 -35.47 23.01 -2.10
CA LEU A 758 -34.14 22.98 -2.71
C LEU A 758 -33.86 24.20 -3.61
N MET A 759 -34.87 24.80 -4.23
CA MET A 759 -34.68 26.03 -5.01
C MET A 759 -34.32 27.24 -4.14
N GLN A 760 -34.65 27.25 -2.85
CA GLN A 760 -34.26 28.34 -1.92
C GLN A 760 -32.73 28.42 -1.73
N ILE A 761 -32.03 27.31 -1.97
CA ILE A 761 -30.58 27.15 -1.80
C ILE A 761 -29.79 27.87 -2.89
N LEU A 762 -30.36 27.97 -4.10
CA LEU A 762 -29.64 28.38 -5.30
C LEU A 762 -29.01 29.77 -5.19
N GLN A 763 -29.75 30.77 -4.70
CA GLN A 763 -29.22 32.13 -4.57
C GLN A 763 -28.13 32.25 -3.47
N PRO A 764 -28.35 31.75 -2.23
CA PRO A 764 -27.31 31.66 -1.21
C PRO A 764 -26.03 30.98 -1.71
N LEU A 765 -26.16 29.87 -2.46
CA LEU A 765 -25.05 29.13 -3.02
C LEU A 765 -24.21 29.98 -3.97
N MET A 766 -24.84 30.67 -4.93
CA MET A 766 -24.12 31.55 -5.86
C MET A 766 -23.44 32.71 -5.12
N ASN A 767 -24.09 33.29 -4.11
CA ASN A 767 -23.50 34.35 -3.30
C ASN A 767 -22.27 33.86 -2.52
N LEU A 768 -22.33 32.65 -1.95
CA LEU A 768 -21.20 32.01 -1.29
C LEU A 768 -20.02 31.80 -2.26
N MET A 769 -20.29 31.24 -3.45
CA MET A 769 -19.26 31.00 -4.48
C MET A 769 -18.55 32.27 -4.94
N MET A 770 -19.18 33.45 -4.83
CA MET A 770 -18.56 34.72 -5.20
C MET A 770 -17.52 35.19 -4.18
N ILE A 771 -17.68 34.87 -2.90
CA ILE A 771 -16.79 35.33 -1.82
C ILE A 771 -15.83 34.25 -1.31
N ASN A 772 -16.15 32.98 -1.53
CA ASN A 772 -15.41 31.86 -0.98
C ASN A 772 -14.00 31.77 -1.58
N LYS A 773 -13.04 31.37 -0.73
CA LYS A 773 -11.64 31.15 -1.08
C LYS A 773 -11.15 29.75 -0.73
N GLU A 774 -11.89 29.01 0.09
CA GLU A 774 -11.58 27.64 0.48
C GLU A 774 -11.90 26.69 -0.69
N ALA A 775 -10.96 25.80 -1.03
CA ALA A 775 -11.01 25.04 -2.26
C ALA A 775 -12.07 23.93 -2.23
N ASP A 776 -12.15 23.16 -1.14
CA ASP A 776 -13.05 22.00 -1.05
C ASP A 776 -14.51 22.42 -1.06
N LEU A 777 -14.84 23.50 -0.36
CA LEU A 777 -16.14 24.14 -0.41
C LEU A 777 -16.44 24.68 -1.80
N GLN A 778 -15.47 25.31 -2.48
CA GLN A 778 -15.69 25.81 -3.83
C GLN A 778 -16.01 24.67 -4.79
N ILE A 779 -15.31 23.54 -4.68
CA ILE A 779 -15.51 22.35 -5.53
C ILE A 779 -16.91 21.77 -5.29
N ASN A 780 -17.29 21.56 -4.02
CA ASN A 780 -18.60 21.04 -3.66
C ASN A 780 -19.74 21.97 -4.10
N CYS A 781 -19.59 23.28 -3.92
CA CYS A 781 -20.55 24.27 -4.41
C CYS A 781 -20.65 24.27 -5.94
N THR A 782 -19.52 24.12 -6.65
CA THR A 782 -19.47 24.04 -8.11
C THR A 782 -20.23 22.81 -8.62
N LEU A 783 -20.05 21.65 -7.98
CA LEU A 783 -20.81 20.43 -8.30
C LEU A 783 -22.31 20.58 -8.00
N CYS A 784 -22.67 21.23 -6.90
CA CYS A 784 -24.07 21.51 -6.56
C CYS A 784 -24.73 22.45 -7.61
N LEU A 785 -24.05 23.52 -8.00
CA LEU A 785 -24.52 24.43 -9.06
C LEU A 785 -24.64 23.72 -10.42
N LYS A 786 -23.70 22.84 -10.76
CA LYS A 786 -23.75 21.99 -11.96
C LYS A 786 -25.08 21.23 -12.03
N ASN A 787 -25.47 20.61 -10.92
CA ASN A 787 -26.71 19.84 -10.82
C ASN A 787 -27.97 20.72 -10.90
N PHE A 788 -27.97 21.93 -10.34
CA PHE A 788 -29.06 22.90 -10.54
C PHE A 788 -29.24 23.27 -12.02
N ILE A 789 -28.16 23.53 -12.75
CA ILE A 789 -28.22 23.87 -14.18
C ILE A 789 -28.74 22.69 -15.02
N LYS A 790 -28.42 21.46 -14.60
CA LYS A 790 -28.86 20.22 -15.26
C LYS A 790 -30.36 19.94 -15.05
N VAL A 791 -30.87 20.16 -13.84
CA VAL A 791 -32.23 19.73 -13.43
C VAL A 791 -33.25 20.87 -13.48
N ALA A 792 -32.84 22.10 -13.17
CA ALA A 792 -33.72 23.26 -12.98
C ALA A 792 -33.48 24.46 -13.92
N PRO A 793 -33.11 24.28 -15.21
CA PRO A 793 -32.77 25.42 -16.08
C PRO A 793 -33.93 26.39 -16.27
N HIS A 794 -35.16 25.89 -16.38
CA HIS A 794 -36.35 26.74 -16.52
C HIS A 794 -36.61 27.61 -15.29
N HIS A 795 -36.31 27.12 -14.09
CA HIS A 795 -36.45 27.91 -12.87
C HIS A 795 -35.41 29.04 -12.83
N ILE A 796 -34.14 28.73 -13.17
CA ILE A 796 -33.06 29.72 -13.27
C ILE A 796 -33.43 30.85 -14.25
N ILE A 797 -33.97 30.48 -15.43
CA ILE A 797 -34.40 31.44 -16.45
C ILE A 797 -35.59 32.28 -15.95
N LYS A 798 -36.62 31.66 -15.38
CA LYS A 798 -37.82 32.35 -14.88
C LYS A 798 -37.52 33.30 -13.72
N SER A 799 -36.56 32.93 -12.87
CA SER A 799 -36.15 33.71 -11.70
C SER A 799 -35.11 34.79 -12.03
N ASN A 800 -34.79 35.01 -13.31
CA ASN A 800 -33.81 35.99 -13.80
C ASN A 800 -32.39 35.81 -13.23
N LEU A 801 -31.99 34.57 -12.91
CA LEU A 801 -30.71 34.25 -12.27
C LEU A 801 -29.58 33.91 -13.25
N VAL A 802 -29.87 33.90 -14.56
CA VAL A 802 -28.88 33.55 -15.60
C VAL A 802 -27.64 34.44 -15.52
N ASN A 803 -27.81 35.75 -15.29
CA ASN A 803 -26.68 36.66 -15.15
C ASN A 803 -25.82 36.38 -13.91
N ASP A 804 -26.42 35.88 -12.83
CA ASP A 804 -25.68 35.54 -11.62
C ASP A 804 -24.90 34.24 -11.82
N VAL A 805 -25.46 33.26 -12.53
CA VAL A 805 -24.71 32.07 -12.97
C VAL A 805 -23.52 32.45 -13.85
N LEU A 806 -23.69 33.40 -14.77
CA LEU A 806 -22.60 33.89 -15.61
C LEU A 806 -21.49 34.58 -14.79
N LYS A 807 -21.84 35.39 -13.77
CA LYS A 807 -20.85 35.96 -12.85
C LYS A 807 -20.10 34.90 -12.07
N VAL A 808 -20.77 33.83 -11.65
CA VAL A 808 -20.10 32.70 -10.99
C VAL A 808 -19.16 31.98 -11.97
N CYS A 809 -19.56 31.79 -13.23
CA CYS A 809 -18.67 31.24 -14.26
C CYS A 809 -17.42 32.13 -14.45
N GLU A 810 -17.59 33.45 -14.53
CA GLU A 810 -16.49 34.41 -14.60
C GLU A 810 -15.58 34.30 -13.37
N LYS A 811 -16.17 34.17 -12.16
CA LYS A 811 -15.43 34.00 -10.92
C LYS A 811 -14.58 32.74 -10.90
N LEU A 812 -15.11 31.60 -11.35
CA LEU A 812 -14.38 30.32 -11.43
C LEU A 812 -13.23 30.37 -12.45
N LEU A 813 -13.38 31.19 -13.49
CA LEU A 813 -12.35 31.42 -14.52
C LEU A 813 -11.29 32.43 -14.10
N GLU A 814 -11.44 33.14 -12.98
CA GLU A 814 -10.41 34.05 -12.47
C GLU A 814 -9.11 33.29 -12.23
N VAL A 815 -8.00 33.85 -12.72
CA VAL A 815 -6.66 33.29 -12.46
C VAL A 815 -6.21 33.79 -11.09
N PRO A 816 -6.06 32.90 -10.08
CA PRO A 816 -5.64 33.31 -8.75
C PRO A 816 -4.19 33.78 -8.77
N LYS A 817 -3.87 34.72 -7.87
CA LYS A 817 -2.50 35.23 -7.71
C LYS A 817 -1.57 34.21 -7.02
N GLU A 818 -2.14 33.38 -6.14
CA GLU A 818 -1.45 32.35 -5.40
C GLU A 818 -1.86 30.97 -5.94
N SER A 819 -0.91 30.08 -6.14
CA SER A 819 -1.14 28.76 -6.74
C SER A 819 -2.02 27.84 -5.89
N VAL A 820 -2.09 28.08 -4.57
CA VAL A 820 -2.89 27.28 -3.62
C VAL A 820 -4.39 27.34 -3.97
N TYR A 821 -4.86 28.45 -4.56
CA TYR A 821 -6.28 28.62 -4.92
C TYR A 821 -6.60 28.15 -6.35
N GLU A 822 -5.68 27.48 -7.03
CA GLU A 822 -5.93 27.00 -8.39
C GLU A 822 -7.03 25.93 -8.44
N ASN A 823 -7.09 25.06 -7.43
CA ASN A 823 -8.10 24.00 -7.25
C ASN A 823 -9.54 24.51 -7.26
N ASN A 824 -9.78 25.78 -6.93
CA ASN A 824 -11.10 26.42 -6.97
C ASN A 824 -11.73 26.36 -8.37
N GLY A 825 -10.93 26.22 -9.42
CA GLY A 825 -11.38 26.07 -10.81
C GLY A 825 -11.73 24.64 -11.22
N GLN A 826 -11.63 23.64 -10.34
CA GLN A 826 -11.98 22.27 -10.68
C GLN A 826 -13.47 22.16 -11.03
N ASN A 827 -13.80 21.36 -12.05
CA ASN A 827 -15.15 21.22 -12.63
C ASN A 827 -15.77 22.48 -13.26
N CYS A 828 -15.05 23.62 -13.34
CA CYS A 828 -15.60 24.83 -13.93
C CYS A 828 -15.95 24.65 -15.42
N GLY A 829 -15.17 23.84 -16.15
CA GLY A 829 -15.44 23.53 -17.55
C GLY A 829 -16.81 22.90 -17.76
N ASN A 830 -17.17 21.95 -16.91
CA ASN A 830 -18.47 21.26 -16.93
C ASN A 830 -19.64 22.22 -16.67
N VAL A 831 -19.50 23.13 -15.70
CA VAL A 831 -20.53 24.13 -15.37
C VAL A 831 -20.75 25.09 -16.53
N ILE A 832 -19.68 25.60 -17.16
CA ILE A 832 -19.76 26.51 -18.31
C ILE A 832 -20.41 25.79 -19.50
N MET A 833 -20.02 24.54 -19.74
CA MET A 833 -20.55 23.71 -20.80
C MET A 833 -22.07 23.51 -20.66
N LEU A 834 -22.55 23.18 -19.46
CA LEU A 834 -23.98 23.04 -19.18
C LEU A 834 -24.71 24.39 -19.24
N THR A 835 -24.08 25.48 -18.80
CA THR A 835 -24.64 26.84 -18.85
C THR A 835 -24.90 27.26 -20.30
N PHE A 836 -23.94 27.06 -21.20
CA PHE A 836 -24.11 27.37 -22.62
C PHE A 836 -25.24 26.54 -23.25
N ASN A 837 -25.29 25.24 -22.95
CA ASN A 837 -26.30 24.36 -23.52
C ASN A 837 -27.71 24.63 -22.98
N ASN A 838 -27.86 24.67 -21.65
CA ASN A 838 -29.16 24.66 -20.97
C ASN A 838 -29.74 26.06 -20.69
N LEU A 839 -28.90 27.07 -20.47
CA LEU A 839 -29.35 28.43 -20.10
C LEU A 839 -29.27 29.42 -21.28
N LEU A 840 -28.31 29.23 -22.19
CA LEU A 840 -28.10 30.11 -23.35
C LEU A 840 -28.58 29.50 -24.68
N ASN A 841 -29.34 28.41 -24.64
CA ASN A 841 -29.86 27.71 -25.83
C ASN A 841 -28.75 27.34 -26.86
N GLY A 842 -27.57 26.96 -26.37
CA GLY A 842 -26.41 26.63 -27.19
C GLY A 842 -25.62 27.84 -27.71
N GLN A 843 -26.01 29.06 -27.40
CA GLN A 843 -25.22 30.26 -27.73
C GLN A 843 -24.08 30.43 -26.74
N ALA A 844 -22.84 30.41 -27.23
CA ALA A 844 -21.68 30.63 -26.38
C ALA A 844 -21.47 32.13 -26.09
N ASN A 845 -21.16 32.46 -24.84
CA ASN A 845 -20.77 33.81 -24.47
C ASN A 845 -19.30 34.05 -24.86
N THR A 846 -19.07 34.99 -25.77
CA THR A 846 -17.73 35.28 -26.30
C THR A 846 -16.74 35.77 -25.25
N GLU A 847 -17.19 36.47 -24.21
CA GLU A 847 -16.30 36.96 -23.15
C GLU A 847 -15.84 35.81 -22.26
N ILE A 848 -16.76 34.93 -21.84
CA ILE A 848 -16.43 33.71 -21.09
C ILE A 848 -15.48 32.83 -21.89
N LEU A 849 -15.69 32.67 -23.20
CA LEU A 849 -14.79 31.90 -24.07
C LEU A 849 -13.36 32.47 -24.09
N LYS A 850 -13.19 33.80 -24.10
CA LYS A 850 -11.86 34.42 -23.99
C LYS A 850 -11.22 34.13 -22.64
N GLN A 851 -11.99 34.22 -21.56
CA GLN A 851 -11.53 33.91 -20.20
C GLN A 851 -11.15 32.43 -20.04
N VAL A 852 -11.86 31.50 -20.69
CA VAL A 852 -11.49 30.08 -20.76
C VAL A 852 -10.07 29.92 -21.32
N VAL A 853 -9.72 30.59 -22.42
CA VAL A 853 -8.37 30.50 -23.00
C VAL A 853 -7.32 31.13 -22.06
N LEU A 854 -7.64 32.25 -21.41
CA LEU A 854 -6.78 32.85 -20.40
C LEU A 854 -6.51 31.90 -19.23
N LYS A 855 -7.54 31.21 -18.74
CA LYS A 855 -7.41 30.24 -17.64
C LYS A 855 -6.62 29.01 -18.08
N VAL A 856 -6.86 28.46 -19.28
CA VAL A 856 -6.05 27.38 -19.88
C VAL A 856 -4.58 27.76 -19.95
N TYR A 857 -4.28 28.99 -20.35
CA TYR A 857 -2.90 29.50 -20.42
C TYR A 857 -2.19 29.48 -19.06
N ARG A 858 -2.90 29.94 -18.02
CA ARG A 858 -2.33 30.15 -16.68
C ARG A 858 -2.41 28.92 -15.78
N SER A 859 -3.28 27.96 -16.06
CA SER A 859 -3.42 26.74 -15.29
C SER A 859 -2.26 25.77 -15.48
N ARG A 860 -1.89 25.15 -14.36
CA ARG A 860 -0.87 24.11 -14.22
C ARG A 860 -1.51 22.74 -14.00
N ILE A 861 -2.71 22.70 -13.41
CA ILE A 861 -3.41 21.46 -13.07
C ILE A 861 -4.04 20.82 -14.31
N PRO A 862 -3.67 19.58 -14.69
CA PRO A 862 -4.19 18.92 -15.90
C PRO A 862 -5.71 18.75 -15.93
N SER A 863 -6.35 18.38 -14.81
CA SER A 863 -7.81 18.16 -14.75
C SER A 863 -8.60 19.44 -15.04
N ILE A 864 -8.11 20.61 -14.61
CA ILE A 864 -8.72 21.90 -14.92
C ILE A 864 -8.60 22.19 -16.41
N VAL A 865 -7.39 22.05 -16.98
CA VAL A 865 -7.15 22.28 -18.40
C VAL A 865 -7.98 21.32 -19.26
N GLN A 866 -8.07 20.03 -18.89
CA GLN A 866 -8.93 19.05 -19.54
C GLN A 866 -10.38 19.53 -19.60
N SER A 867 -10.96 19.93 -18.46
CA SER A 867 -12.35 20.39 -18.40
C SER A 867 -12.59 21.65 -19.27
N LEU A 868 -11.62 22.56 -19.34
CA LEU A 868 -11.71 23.79 -20.12
C LEU A 868 -11.50 23.58 -21.63
N VAL A 869 -10.53 22.72 -21.99
CA VAL A 869 -10.26 22.32 -23.37
C VAL A 869 -11.45 21.57 -23.94
N LEU A 870 -12.15 20.76 -23.15
CA LEU A 870 -13.35 20.04 -23.56
C LEU A 870 -14.44 20.97 -24.13
N ILE A 871 -14.59 22.19 -23.60
CA ILE A 871 -15.52 23.20 -24.14
C ILE A 871 -15.19 23.51 -25.60
N TYR A 872 -13.91 23.80 -25.87
CA TYR A 872 -13.43 24.10 -27.23
C TYR A 872 -13.42 22.88 -28.14
N ALA A 873 -13.11 21.69 -27.62
CA ALA A 873 -13.18 20.45 -28.38
C ALA A 873 -14.59 20.22 -28.94
N ARG A 874 -15.63 20.40 -28.11
CA ARG A 874 -17.04 20.31 -28.55
C ARG A 874 -17.40 21.38 -29.57
N MET A 875 -16.96 22.62 -29.38
CA MET A 875 -17.18 23.69 -30.35
C MET A 875 -16.54 23.39 -31.71
N ILE A 876 -15.30 22.88 -31.73
CA ILE A 876 -14.59 22.46 -32.95
C ILE A 876 -15.31 21.28 -33.60
N ASN A 877 -15.80 20.34 -32.80
CA ASN A 877 -16.56 19.20 -33.30
C ASN A 877 -17.85 19.64 -34.01
N ASN A 878 -18.49 20.71 -33.56
CA ASN A 878 -19.71 21.22 -34.19
C ASN A 878 -19.39 22.15 -35.38
N ASN A 879 -18.51 23.14 -35.18
CA ASN A 879 -18.18 24.20 -36.13
C ASN A 879 -16.67 24.54 -36.13
N SER A 880 -15.83 23.66 -36.69
CA SER A 880 -14.37 23.80 -36.69
C SER A 880 -13.88 25.12 -37.31
N ALA A 881 -14.34 25.44 -38.53
CA ALA A 881 -13.91 26.63 -39.26
C ALA A 881 -14.28 27.95 -38.57
N GLU A 882 -15.46 28.02 -37.96
CA GLU A 882 -15.90 29.23 -37.24
C GLU A 882 -15.16 29.39 -35.91
N THR A 883 -14.88 28.28 -35.23
CA THR A 883 -14.15 28.30 -33.95
C THR A 883 -12.70 28.75 -34.16
N VAL A 884 -12.03 28.25 -35.20
CA VAL A 884 -10.67 28.71 -35.56
C VAL A 884 -10.67 30.18 -35.97
N LYS A 885 -11.66 30.64 -36.75
CA LYS A 885 -11.81 32.07 -37.07
C LYS A 885 -11.97 32.92 -35.82
N PHE A 886 -12.82 32.50 -34.88
CA PHE A 886 -13.03 33.18 -33.61
C PHE A 886 -11.74 33.26 -32.76
N LEU A 887 -11.01 32.15 -32.61
CA LEU A 887 -9.73 32.11 -31.88
C LEU A 887 -8.64 32.99 -32.52
N ASN A 888 -8.76 33.34 -33.79
CA ASN A 888 -7.88 34.29 -34.47
C ASN A 888 -8.30 35.76 -34.31
N THR A 889 -9.45 36.06 -33.66
CA THR A 889 -9.93 37.44 -33.47
C THR A 889 -9.36 38.15 -32.25
N PHE A 890 -8.67 37.43 -31.36
CA PHE A 890 -8.15 37.99 -30.12
C PHE A 890 -6.82 37.36 -29.71
N GLU A 891 -6.12 38.06 -28.82
CA GLU A 891 -4.84 37.65 -28.26
C GLU A 891 -4.94 37.57 -26.74
N ILE A 892 -4.18 36.65 -26.14
CA ILE A 892 -3.98 36.52 -24.70
C ILE A 892 -2.54 36.89 -24.41
N GLU A 893 -2.32 37.96 -23.63
CA GLU A 893 -0.99 38.41 -23.22
C GLU A 893 0.02 38.47 -24.39
N THR A 894 -0.38 39.08 -25.50
CA THR A 894 0.38 39.23 -26.78
C THR A 894 0.56 37.98 -27.63
N ARG A 895 -0.14 36.88 -27.32
CA ARG A 895 -0.12 35.64 -28.11
C ARG A 895 -1.48 35.40 -28.78
N PRO A 896 -1.51 34.94 -30.04
CA PRO A 896 -2.76 34.52 -30.67
C PRO A 896 -3.47 33.47 -29.81
N ALA A 897 -4.77 33.62 -29.57
CA ALA A 897 -5.50 32.71 -28.68
C ALA A 897 -5.51 31.26 -29.20
N LEU A 898 -5.55 31.09 -30.54
CA LEU A 898 -5.37 29.78 -31.17
C LEU A 898 -4.06 29.11 -30.76
N LYS A 899 -2.96 29.87 -30.72
CA LYS A 899 -1.64 29.35 -30.29
C LYS A 899 -1.68 28.85 -28.86
N VAL A 900 -2.20 29.68 -27.97
CA VAL A 900 -2.28 29.42 -26.53
C VAL A 900 -3.07 28.13 -26.25
N LEU A 901 -4.24 27.99 -26.87
CA LEU A 901 -5.08 26.81 -26.69
C LEU A 901 -4.41 25.55 -27.21
N VAL A 902 -3.85 25.59 -28.43
CA VAL A 902 -3.25 24.42 -29.07
C VAL A 902 -1.96 23.98 -28.37
N ASP A 903 -1.10 24.93 -27.96
CA ASP A 903 0.12 24.63 -27.19
C ASP A 903 -0.22 23.86 -25.92
N LYS A 904 -1.12 24.40 -25.09
CA LYS A 904 -1.48 23.78 -23.81
C LYS A 904 -2.22 22.47 -23.99
N TRP A 905 -3.12 22.39 -24.96
CA TRP A 905 -3.84 21.15 -25.25
C TRP A 905 -2.89 20.04 -25.70
N LEU A 906 -2.03 20.28 -26.70
CA LEU A 906 -1.12 19.24 -27.19
C LEU A 906 -0.10 18.80 -26.14
N LEU A 907 0.31 19.70 -25.25
CA LEU A 907 1.20 19.39 -24.14
C LEU A 907 0.55 18.46 -23.11
N GLN A 908 -0.73 18.67 -22.79
CA GLN A 908 -1.43 17.93 -21.73
C GLN A 908 -2.37 16.82 -22.23
N MET A 909 -2.56 16.68 -23.54
CA MET A 909 -3.34 15.58 -24.12
C MET A 909 -2.91 14.19 -23.60
N PRO A 910 -1.62 13.89 -23.35
CA PRO A 910 -1.19 12.62 -22.79
C PRO A 910 -1.79 12.26 -21.42
N VAL A 911 -2.06 13.26 -20.61
CA VAL A 911 -2.56 13.10 -19.23
C VAL A 911 -4.07 13.26 -19.13
N PHE A 912 -4.77 13.42 -20.26
CA PHE A 912 -6.24 13.49 -20.24
C PHE A 912 -6.85 12.13 -19.93
N ARG A 913 -7.75 12.11 -18.94
CA ARG A 913 -8.45 10.91 -18.48
C ARG A 913 -9.92 10.91 -18.92
N GLY A 914 -10.53 9.74 -18.85
CA GLY A 914 -11.92 9.51 -19.26
C GLY A 914 -12.08 9.18 -20.75
N LYS A 915 -12.92 8.19 -21.04
CA LYS A 915 -13.16 7.64 -22.37
C LYS A 915 -13.84 8.65 -23.30
N TYR A 916 -14.96 9.23 -22.87
CA TYR A 916 -15.76 10.13 -23.71
C TYR A 916 -15.07 11.49 -23.91
N THR A 917 -14.28 11.92 -22.94
CA THR A 917 -13.45 13.12 -22.96
C THR A 917 -12.32 12.96 -23.97
N LYS A 918 -11.58 11.85 -23.92
CA LYS A 918 -10.56 11.50 -24.92
C LYS A 918 -11.15 11.43 -26.31
N ASN A 919 -12.29 10.75 -26.49
CA ASN A 919 -13.00 10.68 -27.77
C ASN A 919 -13.32 12.07 -28.33
N CYS A 920 -13.91 12.94 -27.51
CA CYS A 920 -14.28 14.29 -27.92
C CYS A 920 -13.04 15.11 -28.31
N ALA A 921 -11.98 15.04 -27.49
CA ALA A 921 -10.74 15.76 -27.69
C ALA A 921 -9.98 15.28 -28.95
N TYR A 922 -9.79 13.97 -29.13
CA TYR A 922 -9.14 13.44 -30.33
C TYR A 922 -9.97 13.71 -31.60
N GLN A 923 -11.29 13.60 -31.55
CA GLN A 923 -12.14 13.95 -32.70
C GLN A 923 -11.97 15.42 -33.10
N ALA A 924 -11.85 16.32 -32.12
CA ALA A 924 -11.63 17.73 -32.38
C ALA A 924 -10.23 18.00 -32.97
N LEU A 925 -9.18 17.33 -32.48
CA LEU A 925 -7.83 17.39 -33.07
C LEU A 925 -7.81 16.87 -34.51
N ILE A 926 -8.51 15.77 -34.80
CA ILE A 926 -8.69 15.25 -36.17
C ILE A 926 -9.34 16.32 -37.06
N LYS A 927 -10.40 16.98 -36.60
CA LYS A 927 -11.07 18.04 -37.36
C LYS A 927 -10.20 19.27 -37.56
N LEU A 928 -9.37 19.65 -36.59
CA LEU A 928 -8.39 20.72 -36.76
C LEU A 928 -7.36 20.35 -37.82
N PHE A 929 -6.82 19.13 -37.77
CA PHE A 929 -5.86 18.63 -38.75
C PHE A 929 -6.44 18.59 -40.17
N LEU A 930 -7.67 18.12 -40.33
CA LEU A 930 -8.34 18.03 -41.64
C LEU A 930 -8.81 19.39 -42.19
N LEU A 931 -8.92 20.43 -41.35
CA LEU A 931 -9.36 21.75 -41.80
C LEU A 931 -8.34 22.44 -42.71
N LYS A 932 -7.04 22.13 -42.54
CA LYS A 932 -5.91 22.74 -43.28
C LYS A 932 -5.97 24.26 -43.33
N ASP A 933 -6.37 24.86 -42.20
CA ASP A 933 -6.44 26.31 -42.08
C ASP A 933 -5.03 26.91 -42.11
N LYS A 934 -4.82 27.95 -42.91
CA LYS A 934 -3.49 28.56 -43.11
C LYS A 934 -2.86 29.03 -41.80
N ASN A 935 -3.67 29.53 -40.87
CA ASN A 935 -3.18 30.02 -39.59
C ASN A 935 -2.74 28.87 -38.67
N LEU A 936 -3.32 27.67 -38.84
CA LEU A 936 -2.92 26.48 -38.12
C LEU A 936 -1.69 25.81 -38.75
N GLU A 937 -1.64 25.72 -40.09
CA GLU A 937 -0.50 25.14 -40.84
C GLU A 937 0.83 25.85 -40.53
N GLN A 938 0.78 27.18 -40.39
CA GLN A 938 1.96 28.00 -40.11
C GLN A 938 2.22 28.19 -38.61
N LEU A 939 1.36 27.64 -37.75
CA LEU A 939 1.47 27.82 -36.31
C LEU A 939 2.61 26.95 -35.76
N LEU A 940 3.60 27.59 -35.16
CA LEU A 940 4.63 26.88 -34.39
C LEU A 940 4.11 26.60 -32.98
N VAL A 941 4.12 25.33 -32.57
CA VAL A 941 3.69 24.85 -31.25
C VAL A 941 4.85 24.25 -30.47
N LEU A 942 4.72 24.20 -29.14
CA LEU A 942 5.73 23.61 -28.27
C LEU A 942 5.78 22.08 -28.43
N ALA A 943 6.96 21.53 -28.71
CA ALA A 943 7.19 20.10 -28.70
C ALA A 943 8.01 19.72 -27.46
N PHE A 944 7.40 18.95 -26.56
CA PHE A 944 8.12 18.23 -25.50
C PHE A 944 8.45 16.81 -25.99
N ASN A 945 9.68 16.36 -25.73
CA ASN A 945 10.20 15.03 -26.05
C ASN A 945 10.31 14.21 -24.74
N PRO A 946 9.59 13.08 -24.59
CA PRO A 946 9.69 12.23 -23.41
C PRO A 946 11.06 11.55 -23.23
N SER A 947 11.89 11.48 -24.27
CA SER A 947 13.10 10.66 -24.27
C SER A 947 14.38 11.41 -23.83
N HIS A 948 14.37 12.75 -23.71
CA HIS A 948 15.54 13.52 -23.26
C HIS A 948 15.17 14.86 -22.59
N SER A 949 15.95 15.21 -21.57
CA SER A 949 15.90 16.49 -20.86
C SER A 949 16.26 17.68 -21.77
N THR A 950 15.38 18.69 -21.80
CA THR A 950 15.67 20.10 -22.14
C THR A 950 15.83 20.57 -23.61
N SER A 951 15.08 20.05 -24.59
CA SER A 951 14.95 20.78 -25.88
C SER A 951 13.49 21.00 -26.31
N SER A 952 12.96 22.19 -25.99
CA SER A 952 11.67 22.73 -26.43
C SER A 952 11.77 23.35 -27.82
N SER A 953 12.07 22.54 -28.84
CA SER A 953 12.11 23.04 -30.22
C SER A 953 10.68 23.27 -30.75
N PRO A 954 10.35 24.46 -31.29
CA PRO A 954 9.04 24.71 -31.86
C PRO A 954 8.82 23.88 -33.14
N VAL A 955 7.69 23.18 -33.23
CA VAL A 955 7.30 22.34 -34.39
C VAL A 955 6.00 22.87 -34.99
N GLN A 956 5.76 22.71 -36.28
CA GLN A 956 4.46 23.12 -36.86
C GLN A 956 3.30 22.31 -36.28
N ALA A 957 2.18 22.97 -36.01
CA ALA A 957 1.02 22.39 -35.34
C ALA A 957 0.48 21.11 -36.02
N PRO A 958 0.38 21.01 -37.37
CA PRO A 958 -0.09 19.79 -38.01
C PRO A 958 0.75 18.56 -37.67
N TYR A 959 2.08 18.71 -37.60
CA TYR A 959 2.99 17.61 -37.30
C TYR A 959 2.87 17.17 -35.84
N LYS A 960 2.78 18.13 -34.91
CA LYS A 960 2.58 17.78 -33.49
C LYS A 960 1.20 17.16 -33.24
N ILE A 961 0.14 17.67 -33.88
CA ILE A 961 -1.20 17.06 -33.81
C ILE A 961 -1.14 15.61 -34.31
N LEU A 962 -0.49 15.38 -35.45
CA LEU A 962 -0.36 14.03 -36.03
C LEU A 962 0.43 13.09 -35.12
N SER A 963 1.57 13.54 -34.58
CA SER A 963 2.36 12.81 -33.57
C SER A 963 1.52 12.45 -32.33
N THR A 964 0.76 13.39 -31.78
CA THR A 964 -0.13 13.16 -30.64
C THR A 964 -1.23 12.13 -30.96
N LEU A 965 -1.81 12.16 -32.17
CA LEU A 965 -2.81 11.17 -32.60
C LEU A 965 -2.20 9.77 -32.76
N ILE A 966 -0.96 9.67 -33.26
CA ILE A 966 -0.25 8.40 -33.42
C ILE A 966 0.07 7.79 -32.05
N ARG A 967 0.66 8.58 -31.14
CA ARG A 967 0.96 8.12 -29.78
C ARG A 967 -0.32 7.75 -29.04
N GLY A 968 -1.39 8.55 -29.18
CA GLY A 968 -2.72 8.23 -28.65
C GLY A 968 -3.23 6.87 -29.14
N LEU A 969 -3.08 6.56 -30.43
CA LEU A 969 -3.44 5.26 -30.98
C LEU A 969 -2.59 4.12 -30.38
N ASP A 970 -1.26 4.30 -30.29
CA ASP A 970 -0.36 3.27 -29.74
C ASP A 970 -0.72 2.94 -28.29
N ASN A 971 -1.09 3.93 -27.47
CA ASN A 971 -1.47 3.70 -26.08
C ASN A 971 -2.81 2.97 -25.97
N GLU A 972 -3.85 3.45 -26.65
CA GLU A 972 -5.18 2.80 -26.62
C GLU A 972 -5.09 1.36 -27.19
N MET A 973 -4.18 1.12 -28.13
CA MET A 973 -3.92 -0.21 -28.69
C MET A 973 -2.98 -1.06 -27.81
N ALA A 974 -2.11 -0.47 -26.99
CA ALA A 974 -1.33 -1.18 -25.99
C ALA A 974 -2.25 -1.77 -24.91
N HIS A 975 -3.26 -1.03 -24.47
CA HIS A 975 -4.35 -1.56 -23.64
C HIS A 975 -5.12 -2.64 -24.40
N THR A 976 -5.50 -2.42 -25.66
CA THR A 976 -6.16 -3.47 -26.46
C THR A 976 -5.26 -4.70 -26.70
N ARG A 977 -3.93 -4.60 -26.55
CA ARG A 977 -2.98 -5.73 -26.64
C ARG A 977 -2.79 -6.42 -25.30
N LYS A 978 -2.77 -5.68 -24.18
CA LYS A 978 -2.94 -6.26 -22.85
C LYS A 978 -4.29 -6.97 -22.79
N ASP A 979 -5.39 -6.30 -23.16
CA ASP A 979 -6.73 -6.88 -23.27
C ASP A 979 -6.81 -7.99 -24.28
N LYS A 980 -6.22 -7.94 -25.48
CA LYS A 980 -6.24 -9.08 -26.42
C LYS A 980 -5.30 -10.19 -26.01
N ASN A 981 -4.22 -9.93 -25.30
CA ASN A 981 -3.44 -10.98 -24.65
C ASN A 981 -4.23 -11.56 -23.49
N LEU A 982 -4.96 -10.74 -22.73
CA LEU A 982 -5.93 -11.09 -21.70
C LEU A 982 -7.22 -11.69 -22.29
N THR A 983 -7.55 -11.50 -23.57
CA THR A 983 -8.77 -11.98 -24.26
C THR A 983 -8.47 -13.21 -25.11
N LYS A 984 -7.23 -13.35 -25.57
CA LYS A 984 -6.69 -14.58 -26.14
C LYS A 984 -6.31 -15.52 -25.01
N ASN A 985 -5.77 -14.98 -23.91
CA ASN A 985 -5.86 -15.60 -22.59
C ASN A 985 -7.34 -15.80 -22.24
N ALA A 986 -8.27 -14.83 -22.31
CA ALA A 986 -9.73 -15.01 -22.02
C ALA A 986 -10.45 -16.00 -22.94
N GLN A 987 -9.95 -16.31 -24.13
CA GLN A 987 -10.51 -17.32 -25.03
C GLN A 987 -9.88 -18.68 -24.74
N ASP A 988 -8.63 -18.70 -24.26
CA ASP A 988 -8.00 -19.84 -23.58
C ASP A 988 -8.43 -19.98 -22.09
N GLN A 989 -9.09 -18.96 -21.51
CA GLN A 989 -9.54 -18.78 -20.12
C GLN A 989 -11.09 -18.73 -20.03
N LEU A 990 -11.79 -18.66 -21.15
CA LEU A 990 -13.13 -19.25 -21.33
C LEU A 990 -12.99 -20.79 -21.32
N ARG A 991 -11.75 -21.29 -21.31
CA ARG A 991 -11.32 -22.61 -20.84
C ARG A 991 -10.57 -22.59 -19.47
N GLY A 992 -10.58 -21.50 -18.71
CA GLY A 992 -9.91 -21.32 -17.41
C GLY A 992 -10.09 -19.90 -16.82
N SER A 993 -11.12 -19.70 -16.00
CA SER A 993 -11.62 -18.43 -15.42
C SER A 993 -10.61 -17.45 -14.78
N ASP A 994 -10.86 -16.15 -15.00
CA ASP A 994 -10.15 -14.95 -14.49
C ASP A 994 -10.21 -14.77 -12.96
N TYR A 995 -9.04 -14.48 -12.38
CA TYR A 995 -8.77 -13.75 -11.13
C TYR A 995 -7.75 -12.65 -11.48
N ASP A 996 -7.71 -11.62 -10.64
CA ASP A 996 -6.73 -10.50 -10.58
C ASP A 996 -7.20 -9.17 -11.17
N ASP A 997 -7.74 -8.33 -10.28
CA ASP A 997 -7.24 -6.96 -10.07
C ASP A 997 -7.62 -6.52 -8.65
N GLU A 998 -6.78 -6.86 -7.66
CA GLU A 998 -6.78 -6.24 -6.31
C GLU A 998 -5.51 -6.60 -5.49
N ARG A 999 -4.33 -6.66 -6.13
CA ARG A 999 -3.06 -6.86 -5.40
C ARG A 999 -1.99 -5.86 -5.81
N MET A 1000 -1.63 -5.00 -4.86
CA MET A 1000 -0.50 -4.06 -4.97
C MET A 1000 0.81 -4.85 -4.99
N ASP A 1001 1.43 -4.99 -6.16
CA ASP A 1001 2.78 -5.54 -6.30
C ASP A 1001 3.82 -4.43 -6.44
N THR A 1002 4.89 -4.57 -5.64
CA THR A 1002 6.17 -3.90 -5.82
C THR A 1002 6.97 -4.75 -6.80
N ILE A 1003 7.09 -4.30 -8.05
CA ILE A 1003 7.96 -4.93 -9.05
C ILE A 1003 9.27 -4.14 -9.09
N GLU A 1004 10.35 -4.80 -8.69
CA GLU A 1004 11.70 -4.41 -9.09
C GLU A 1004 11.92 -4.87 -10.54
N ASP A 1005 12.28 -3.93 -11.40
CA ASP A 1005 12.55 -4.11 -12.82
C ASP A 1005 13.81 -4.97 -13.04
N ASP A 1006 13.65 -6.16 -13.64
CA ASP A 1006 14.71 -6.85 -14.38
C ASP A 1006 14.22 -7.08 -15.82
N ASP A 1007 14.61 -6.16 -16.70
CA ASP A 1007 14.48 -6.25 -18.16
C ASP A 1007 15.45 -7.30 -18.70
N ASP A 1008 14.95 -8.43 -19.23
CA ASP A 1008 15.58 -9.22 -20.31
C ASP A 1008 14.75 -10.49 -20.64
N ASP A 1009 13.80 -10.43 -21.61
CA ASP A 1009 13.45 -11.57 -22.53
C ASP A 1009 12.23 -11.32 -23.48
N TYR A 1010 12.10 -10.15 -24.11
CA TYR A 1010 10.94 -9.84 -24.99
C TYR A 1010 11.12 -10.12 -26.50
N GLN A 1011 12.14 -10.86 -26.94
CA GLN A 1011 12.40 -11.02 -28.39
C GLN A 1011 11.76 -12.23 -29.10
N ASP A 1012 11.37 -13.29 -28.40
CA ASP A 1012 11.06 -14.57 -29.08
C ASP A 1012 9.58 -14.86 -29.43
N LYS A 1013 8.63 -13.95 -29.17
CA LYS A 1013 7.19 -14.17 -29.47
C LYS A 1013 6.60 -13.35 -30.62
N PHE A 1014 7.43 -12.66 -31.40
CA PHE A 1014 6.97 -11.66 -32.38
C PHE A 1014 6.37 -12.24 -33.70
N ASN A 1015 6.50 -13.54 -33.98
CA ASN A 1015 6.28 -14.07 -35.34
C ASN A 1015 4.90 -14.70 -35.65
N GLU A 1016 3.94 -14.78 -34.72
CA GLU A 1016 2.68 -15.56 -34.96
C GLU A 1016 1.37 -14.76 -35.12
N LEU A 1017 1.37 -13.42 -35.08
CA LEU A 1017 0.13 -12.61 -35.01
C LEU A 1017 -0.26 -11.84 -36.29
N GLU A 1018 0.44 -12.01 -37.42
CA GLU A 1018 0.25 -11.17 -38.61
C GLU A 1018 -1.01 -11.40 -39.48
N SER A 1019 -1.94 -12.28 -39.12
CA SER A 1019 -2.89 -12.82 -40.12
C SER A 1019 -4.26 -12.12 -40.27
N ASN A 1020 -4.64 -11.08 -39.52
CA ASN A 1020 -6.02 -10.53 -39.60
C ASN A 1020 -6.15 -8.98 -39.53
N VAL A 1021 -5.43 -8.23 -40.36
CA VAL A 1021 -5.64 -6.77 -40.53
C VAL A 1021 -6.09 -6.45 -41.96
N LYS A 1022 -7.20 -5.70 -42.10
CA LYS A 1022 -7.74 -5.24 -43.39
C LYS A 1022 -6.79 -4.22 -44.02
N GLN A 1023 -6.60 -4.32 -45.34
CA GLN A 1023 -5.63 -3.57 -46.12
C GLN A 1023 -6.18 -2.19 -46.55
N VAL A 1024 -5.43 -1.12 -46.29
CA VAL A 1024 -5.56 0.19 -46.93
C VAL A 1024 -4.20 0.56 -47.53
N GLU A 1025 -4.19 0.97 -48.80
CA GLU A 1025 -2.98 1.15 -49.62
C GLU A 1025 -2.52 2.64 -49.65
N VAL A 1026 -1.27 2.92 -49.25
CA VAL A 1026 -0.60 4.23 -49.41
C VAL A 1026 0.87 4.03 -49.80
N ASP A 1027 1.38 4.87 -50.70
CA ASP A 1027 2.61 4.67 -51.49
C ASP A 1027 3.71 5.70 -51.12
N LEU A 1028 4.77 5.34 -50.38
CA LEU A 1028 5.68 6.30 -49.70
C LEU A 1028 7.13 6.37 -50.23
N GLU A 1029 7.40 6.07 -51.50
CA GLU A 1029 8.76 6.10 -52.05
C GLU A 1029 9.28 7.51 -52.40
N ILE A 1030 9.59 8.35 -51.40
CA ILE A 1030 10.56 9.47 -51.55
C ILE A 1030 11.19 9.82 -50.17
N LEU A 1031 11.46 8.84 -49.30
CA LEU A 1031 12.11 9.11 -48.00
C LEU A 1031 13.56 8.61 -47.90
N ASP A 1032 14.04 7.80 -48.86
CA ASP A 1032 15.35 7.13 -48.75
C ASP A 1032 16.37 7.56 -49.82
N ASN A 1033 16.14 8.66 -50.56
CA ASN A 1033 17.16 9.21 -51.47
C ASN A 1033 17.28 10.71 -51.21
N ASP A 1034 18.28 11.11 -50.40
CA ASP A 1034 19.18 12.26 -50.70
C ASP A 1034 19.89 12.92 -49.49
N ASP A 1035 19.97 12.35 -48.27
CA ASP A 1035 20.63 13.06 -47.14
C ASP A 1035 21.75 12.29 -46.37
N ASP A 1036 22.35 11.24 -46.96
CA ASP A 1036 23.48 10.51 -46.32
C ASP A 1036 24.88 11.15 -46.54
N GLU A 1037 24.99 12.38 -47.07
CA GLU A 1037 26.30 13.01 -47.33
C GLU A 1037 26.53 14.43 -46.74
N GLU A 1038 25.60 15.03 -45.97
CA GLU A 1038 25.78 16.42 -45.47
C GLU A 1038 25.72 16.63 -43.92
N GLU A 1039 25.61 15.58 -43.09
CA GLU A 1039 25.51 15.73 -41.62
C GLU A 1039 26.86 15.71 -40.86
N GLU A 1040 27.96 15.23 -41.44
CA GLU A 1040 29.26 15.17 -40.72
C GLU A 1040 30.03 16.52 -40.70
N ASP A 1041 29.74 17.46 -41.61
CA ASP A 1041 30.49 18.72 -41.74
C ASP A 1041 29.92 19.92 -40.92
N GLN A 1042 28.77 19.76 -40.26
CA GLN A 1042 28.14 20.83 -39.46
C GLN A 1042 28.43 20.73 -37.96
N GLU A 1043 28.83 19.58 -37.44
CA GLU A 1043 29.16 19.40 -36.01
C GLU A 1043 30.53 19.98 -35.61
N GLU A 1044 31.48 20.11 -36.55
CA GLU A 1044 32.80 20.70 -36.24
C GLU A 1044 32.76 22.25 -36.21
N LYS A 1045 31.86 22.90 -36.96
CA LYS A 1045 31.73 24.38 -36.95
C LYS A 1045 30.94 24.92 -35.76
N GLN A 1046 29.98 24.17 -35.22
CA GLN A 1046 29.20 24.60 -34.04
C GLN A 1046 29.99 24.48 -32.72
N LYS A 1047 31.04 23.65 -32.66
CA LYS A 1047 31.91 23.52 -31.48
C LYS A 1047 32.93 24.67 -31.38
N GLU A 1048 33.33 25.29 -32.48
CA GLU A 1048 34.21 26.47 -32.47
C GLU A 1048 33.47 27.79 -32.16
N ASP A 1049 32.21 27.95 -32.58
CA ASP A 1049 31.43 29.17 -32.33
C ASP A 1049 30.87 29.26 -30.88
N GLN A 1050 30.75 28.15 -30.17
CA GLN A 1050 30.28 28.11 -28.77
C GLN A 1050 31.37 28.41 -27.72
N GLN A 1051 32.66 28.38 -28.10
CA GLN A 1051 33.75 28.79 -27.20
C GLN A 1051 34.07 30.29 -27.29
N ASN A 1052 33.75 30.96 -28.40
CA ASN A 1052 34.02 32.39 -28.57
C ASN A 1052 32.90 33.32 -28.03
N ASN A 1053 31.66 32.84 -27.86
CA ASN A 1053 30.54 33.66 -27.39
C ASN A 1053 30.31 33.70 -25.86
N LYS A 1054 31.16 33.04 -25.07
CA LYS A 1054 31.08 33.06 -23.58
C LYS A 1054 31.83 34.22 -22.90
N GLN A 1055 32.44 35.14 -23.65
CA GLN A 1055 33.21 36.26 -23.06
C GLN A 1055 32.71 37.69 -23.37
N GLU A 1056 31.65 37.91 -24.15
CA GLU A 1056 31.21 39.28 -24.50
C GLU A 1056 29.76 39.68 -24.16
N VAL A 1057 28.98 38.88 -23.42
CA VAL A 1057 27.60 39.28 -23.00
C VAL A 1057 27.43 39.32 -21.47
N GLN A 1058 28.42 39.89 -20.76
CA GLN A 1058 28.29 40.28 -19.35
C GLN A 1058 28.26 41.80 -19.13
N ALA A 1059 28.08 42.59 -20.18
CA ALA A 1059 27.84 44.02 -20.06
C ALA A 1059 26.70 44.44 -20.98
N GLN A 1060 25.68 45.08 -20.40
CA GLN A 1060 24.51 45.71 -21.04
C GLN A 1060 23.30 44.78 -21.24
N THR A 1061 22.41 44.69 -20.25
CA THR A 1061 21.16 45.48 -20.19
C THR A 1061 20.37 45.13 -18.93
N ASN A 1062 20.42 46.03 -17.95
CA ASN A 1062 19.34 46.20 -16.97
C ASN A 1062 18.18 46.89 -17.70
N GLN A 1063 17.03 46.22 -17.88
CA GLN A 1063 15.68 46.83 -17.82
C GLN A 1063 14.56 45.83 -18.17
N VAL A 1064 13.66 45.63 -17.20
CA VAL A 1064 12.28 45.10 -17.27
C VAL A 1064 12.12 43.64 -17.73
N GLU A 1065 12.14 42.72 -16.75
CA GLU A 1065 11.74 41.32 -16.92
C GLU A 1065 10.21 41.20 -17.11
N GLY A 1066 9.78 41.02 -18.35
CA GLY A 1066 8.54 40.31 -18.67
C GLY A 1066 8.84 38.82 -18.78
N GLY A 1067 8.34 38.00 -17.85
CA GLY A 1067 8.62 36.57 -17.79
C GLY A 1067 8.23 35.84 -19.07
N ASN A 1068 9.20 35.19 -19.71
CA ASN A 1068 8.99 34.31 -20.86
C ASN A 1068 8.43 32.95 -20.41
N LEU A 1069 7.64 32.32 -21.28
CA LEU A 1069 6.92 31.05 -21.04
C LEU A 1069 7.81 29.91 -20.53
N GLY A 1070 9.09 29.89 -20.92
CA GLY A 1070 10.05 28.86 -20.52
C GLY A 1070 10.37 28.83 -19.01
N ASP A 1071 10.15 29.93 -18.28
CA ASP A 1071 10.38 29.95 -16.83
C ASP A 1071 9.14 29.52 -16.02
N PHE A 1072 7.94 29.63 -16.58
CA PHE A 1072 6.73 28.99 -16.02
C PHE A 1072 6.72 27.47 -16.23
N GLU A 1073 7.46 26.98 -17.23
CA GLU A 1073 7.52 25.57 -17.60
C GLU A 1073 8.51 24.75 -16.76
N LYS A 1074 9.64 25.31 -16.28
CA LYS A 1074 10.64 24.56 -15.49
C LYS A 1074 10.12 23.94 -14.18
N GLN A 1075 9.03 24.48 -13.61
CA GLN A 1075 8.39 23.91 -12.42
C GLN A 1075 7.17 23.04 -12.74
N SER A 1076 6.51 23.24 -13.89
CA SER A 1076 5.45 22.33 -14.36
C SER A 1076 6.04 21.08 -15.01
N THR A 1077 7.27 21.14 -15.55
CA THR A 1077 8.05 19.98 -15.95
C THR A 1077 8.41 19.07 -14.77
N PHE A 1078 8.52 19.60 -13.55
CA PHE A 1078 8.82 18.80 -12.35
C PHE A 1078 7.70 17.79 -12.03
N TYR A 1079 6.43 18.17 -12.23
CA TYR A 1079 5.28 17.28 -12.13
C TYR A 1079 5.11 16.35 -13.35
N LEU A 1080 5.76 16.67 -14.47
CA LEU A 1080 5.69 15.91 -15.71
C LEU A 1080 6.79 14.83 -15.80
N THR A 1081 7.90 14.94 -15.06
CA THR A 1081 8.99 13.96 -15.10
C THR A 1081 8.62 12.60 -14.48
N GLU A 1082 7.75 12.55 -13.47
CA GLU A 1082 7.19 11.29 -12.95
C GLU A 1082 5.86 10.90 -13.65
N GLY A 1083 5.19 11.85 -14.32
CA GLY A 1083 3.82 11.71 -14.83
C GLY A 1083 3.64 11.39 -16.33
N LEU A 1084 4.71 11.28 -17.11
CA LEU A 1084 4.65 11.27 -18.59
C LEU A 1084 4.85 9.91 -19.26
N ALA A 1085 5.07 8.83 -18.50
CA ALA A 1085 4.92 7.49 -19.06
C ALA A 1085 3.44 7.27 -19.38
N PHE A 1086 3.12 7.06 -20.65
CA PHE A 1086 1.77 6.79 -21.15
C PHE A 1086 1.16 5.45 -20.65
N GLY A 1087 1.53 4.96 -19.46
CA GLY A 1087 1.10 3.67 -18.93
C GLY A 1087 1.32 3.41 -17.44
N GLN A 1088 1.42 4.45 -16.59
CA GLN A 1088 1.69 4.27 -15.14
C GLN A 1088 0.58 4.74 -14.19
N TYR A 1089 -0.56 5.23 -14.68
CA TYR A 1089 -1.66 5.67 -13.80
C TYR A 1089 -2.99 5.06 -14.24
N ASP A 1090 -3.14 3.77 -14.00
CA ASP A 1090 -4.44 3.09 -13.94
C ASP A 1090 -4.91 3.06 -12.48
N ASP A 1091 -5.09 4.24 -11.88
CA ASP A 1091 -6.00 4.35 -10.73
C ASP A 1091 -7.37 4.67 -11.32
N GLU A 1092 -8.24 3.66 -11.37
CA GLU A 1092 -9.70 3.79 -11.52
C GLU A 1092 -10.32 4.51 -10.30
N GLY A 1093 -9.73 5.63 -9.89
CA GLY A 1093 -10.29 6.48 -8.85
C GLY A 1093 -11.59 7.12 -9.35
N GLU A 1094 -12.66 6.95 -8.57
CA GLU A 1094 -14.02 7.52 -8.73
C GLU A 1094 -14.10 9.04 -9.04
N GLY A 1095 -12.98 9.75 -9.09
CA GLY A 1095 -12.90 11.11 -9.60
C GLY A 1095 -13.21 11.23 -11.10
N ASP A 1096 -13.01 10.19 -11.90
CA ASP A 1096 -13.21 10.23 -13.37
C ASP A 1096 -14.68 10.00 -13.80
N GLU A 1097 -15.47 9.21 -13.06
CA GLU A 1097 -16.87 8.92 -13.43
C GLU A 1097 -17.75 10.19 -13.47
N ASN A 1098 -17.56 11.10 -12.52
CA ASN A 1098 -18.37 12.33 -12.41
C ASN A 1098 -18.05 13.40 -13.47
N LEU A 1099 -16.92 13.26 -14.18
CA LEU A 1099 -16.46 14.23 -15.19
C LEU A 1099 -17.10 13.99 -16.56
N GLU A 1100 -17.46 12.76 -16.89
CA GLU A 1100 -17.97 12.39 -18.23
C GLU A 1100 -19.50 12.26 -18.28
N ASP A 1101 -20.17 12.10 -17.14
CA ASP A 1101 -21.63 12.03 -17.01
C ASP A 1101 -22.37 13.19 -17.70
N ASP A 1102 -21.73 14.35 -17.78
CA ASP A 1102 -22.29 15.53 -18.44
C ASP A 1102 -22.31 15.35 -19.96
N LEU A 1103 -21.31 14.67 -20.55
CA LEU A 1103 -21.32 14.33 -21.98
C LEU A 1103 -22.45 13.34 -22.29
N VAL A 1104 -22.66 12.36 -21.41
CA VAL A 1104 -23.75 11.38 -21.49
C VAL A 1104 -25.11 12.07 -21.43
N TYR A 1105 -25.31 12.95 -20.46
CA TYR A 1105 -26.53 13.75 -20.34
C TYR A 1105 -26.80 14.59 -21.59
N LEU A 1106 -25.76 15.21 -22.15
CA LEU A 1106 -25.86 16.02 -23.37
C LEU A 1106 -25.98 15.19 -24.65
N LYS A 1107 -25.93 13.85 -24.55
CA LYS A 1107 -26.01 12.89 -25.67
C LYS A 1107 -24.97 13.20 -26.76
N ASP A 1108 -23.75 13.51 -26.33
CA ASP A 1108 -22.69 13.93 -27.23
C ASP A 1108 -22.35 12.82 -28.25
N PRO A 1109 -22.06 13.15 -29.53
CA PRO A 1109 -21.68 12.14 -30.52
C PRO A 1109 -20.47 11.28 -30.14
N CYS A 1110 -19.60 11.78 -29.25
CA CYS A 1110 -18.38 11.09 -28.82
C CYS A 1110 -18.62 9.78 -28.05
N ILE A 1111 -19.84 9.52 -27.59
CA ILE A 1111 -20.21 8.32 -26.83
C ILE A 1111 -20.36 7.09 -27.73
N LYS A 1112 -20.51 7.28 -29.05
CA LYS A 1112 -20.92 6.22 -29.98
C LYS A 1112 -19.80 5.35 -30.51
N TYR A 1113 -18.54 5.68 -30.23
CA TYR A 1113 -17.39 5.02 -30.83
C TYR A 1113 -16.27 4.81 -29.82
N GLU A 1114 -15.43 3.80 -30.04
CA GLU A 1114 -14.20 3.59 -29.29
C GLU A 1114 -13.09 4.51 -29.79
N THR A 1115 -12.20 4.96 -28.89
CA THR A 1115 -11.08 5.86 -29.21
C THR A 1115 -10.18 5.26 -30.28
N SER A 1116 -9.82 3.99 -30.12
CA SER A 1116 -8.96 3.25 -31.05
C SER A 1116 -9.60 3.11 -32.43
N GLU A 1117 -10.90 2.79 -32.51
CA GLU A 1117 -11.62 2.73 -33.78
C GLU A 1117 -11.70 4.09 -34.49
N LEU A 1118 -11.92 5.17 -33.75
CA LEU A 1118 -11.93 6.53 -34.29
C LEU A 1118 -10.60 6.84 -34.95
N LEU A 1119 -9.49 6.60 -34.24
CA LEU A 1119 -8.13 6.91 -34.69
C LEU A 1119 -7.74 6.04 -35.89
N ILE A 1120 -8.01 4.74 -35.88
CA ILE A 1120 -7.75 3.84 -37.01
C ILE A 1120 -8.51 4.32 -38.26
N LYS A 1121 -9.82 4.53 -38.15
CA LYS A 1121 -10.65 5.02 -39.28
C LYS A 1121 -10.13 6.36 -39.80
N PHE A 1122 -9.66 7.25 -38.92
CA PHE A 1122 -9.06 8.51 -39.34
C PHE A 1122 -7.82 8.28 -40.20
N PHE A 1123 -6.85 7.48 -39.74
CA PHE A 1123 -5.63 7.25 -40.52
C PHE A 1123 -5.90 6.47 -41.82
N GLU A 1124 -6.82 5.51 -41.83
CA GLU A 1124 -7.27 4.81 -43.05
C GLU A 1124 -7.91 5.75 -44.07
N ASN A 1125 -8.76 6.67 -43.62
CA ASN A 1125 -9.37 7.67 -44.50
C ASN A 1125 -8.34 8.70 -44.97
N LEU A 1126 -7.44 9.15 -44.10
CA LEU A 1126 -6.39 10.10 -44.45
C LEU A 1126 -5.44 9.51 -45.51
N ALA A 1127 -5.07 8.24 -45.33
CA ALA A 1127 -4.35 7.41 -46.26
C ALA A 1127 -4.99 7.37 -47.65
N LYS A 1128 -6.31 7.17 -47.70
CA LYS A 1128 -7.07 6.97 -48.94
C LYS A 1128 -7.44 8.28 -49.63
N ASP A 1129 -7.90 9.26 -48.86
CA ASP A 1129 -8.54 10.46 -49.37
C ASP A 1129 -7.52 11.59 -49.63
N ASP A 1130 -6.40 11.61 -48.88
CA ASP A 1130 -5.34 12.61 -49.08
C ASP A 1130 -3.91 12.07 -48.84
N PRO A 1131 -3.49 11.09 -49.66
CA PRO A 1131 -2.20 10.42 -49.48
C PRO A 1131 -1.02 11.39 -49.57
N LYS A 1132 -1.07 12.38 -50.47
CA LYS A 1132 0.05 13.33 -50.67
C LYS A 1132 0.29 14.21 -49.46
N TYR A 1133 -0.78 14.73 -48.86
CA TYR A 1133 -0.66 15.54 -47.65
C TYR A 1133 -0.19 14.69 -46.47
N PHE A 1134 -0.73 13.47 -46.33
CA PHE A 1134 -0.30 12.55 -45.28
C PHE A 1134 1.18 12.21 -45.38
N GLN A 1135 1.66 11.86 -46.57
CA GLN A 1135 3.06 11.59 -46.84
C GLN A 1135 3.95 12.77 -46.47
N ASN A 1136 3.56 13.99 -46.88
CA ASN A 1136 4.28 15.19 -46.55
C ASN A 1136 4.40 15.39 -45.04
N CYS A 1137 3.31 15.18 -44.28
CA CYS A 1137 3.34 15.27 -42.83
C CYS A 1137 4.23 14.20 -42.18
N LEU A 1138 4.20 12.95 -42.69
CA LEU A 1138 5.03 11.86 -42.17
C LEU A 1138 6.53 12.13 -42.30
N LYS A 1139 6.97 12.83 -43.36
CA LYS A 1139 8.40 13.21 -43.54
C LYS A 1139 8.96 14.08 -42.41
N HIS A 1140 8.09 14.80 -41.70
CA HIS A 1140 8.45 15.72 -40.64
C HIS A 1140 8.23 15.12 -39.24
N LEU A 1141 7.86 13.84 -39.15
CA LEU A 1141 7.75 13.12 -37.87
C LEU A 1141 9.05 12.40 -37.52
N LEU A 1142 9.22 12.13 -36.23
CA LEU A 1142 10.32 11.32 -35.74
C LEU A 1142 10.14 9.86 -36.17
N LYS A 1143 11.26 9.17 -36.39
CA LYS A 1143 11.28 7.74 -36.70
C LYS A 1143 10.50 6.91 -35.70
N GLU A 1144 10.62 7.21 -34.40
CA GLU A 1144 9.86 6.55 -33.33
C GLU A 1144 8.34 6.66 -33.51
N ASP A 1145 7.82 7.82 -33.94
CA ASP A 1145 6.39 8.01 -34.18
C ASP A 1145 5.93 7.21 -35.41
N ILE A 1146 6.75 7.20 -36.46
CA ILE A 1146 6.49 6.41 -37.66
C ILE A 1146 6.46 4.91 -37.32
N ASP A 1147 7.43 4.43 -36.55
CA ASP A 1147 7.53 3.03 -36.11
C ASP A 1147 6.27 2.63 -35.29
N LYS A 1148 5.78 3.51 -34.41
CA LYS A 1148 4.53 3.30 -33.66
C LYS A 1148 3.32 3.18 -34.58
N LEU A 1149 3.22 4.02 -35.61
CA LEU A 1149 2.12 3.97 -36.56
C LEU A 1149 2.17 2.70 -37.43
N GLN A 1150 3.37 2.29 -37.85
CA GLN A 1150 3.60 1.08 -38.66
C GLN A 1150 3.13 -0.21 -38.00
N LYS A 1151 3.11 -0.25 -36.65
CA LYS A 1151 2.53 -1.36 -35.88
C LYS A 1151 1.06 -1.65 -36.22
N TYR A 1152 0.31 -0.65 -36.67
CA TYR A 1152 -1.15 -0.73 -36.83
C TYR A 1152 -1.61 -0.51 -38.27
N ILE A 1153 -0.81 0.17 -39.09
CA ILE A 1153 -1.12 0.51 -40.48
C ILE A 1153 0.05 0.05 -41.35
N LYS A 1154 -0.19 -0.91 -42.24
CA LYS A 1154 0.83 -1.43 -43.15
C LYS A 1154 1.03 -0.49 -44.34
N PHE A 1155 2.27 -0.08 -44.59
CA PHE A 1155 2.69 0.65 -45.80
C PHE A 1155 3.25 -0.35 -46.82
N LYS A 1156 3.04 -0.15 -48.13
CA LYS A 1156 3.72 -0.98 -49.15
C LYS A 1156 5.20 -0.59 -49.21
N GLN A 1157 6.09 -1.58 -49.12
CA GLN A 1157 7.44 -1.52 -49.71
C GLN A 1157 7.31 -2.04 -51.16
N SER A 1158 7.67 -1.25 -52.17
CA SER A 1158 7.87 -1.81 -53.52
C SER A 1158 9.21 -2.54 -53.58
N GLN A 1159 9.29 -3.50 -54.49
CA GLN A 1159 10.46 -4.31 -54.81
C GLN A 1159 11.56 -3.53 -55.51
#